data_AF-Q82GV4-F1
#
_entry.id   AF-Q82GV4-F1
#
_cell.length_a   1.000
_cell.length_b   1.000
_cell.length_c   1.000
_cell.angle_alpha   90.00
_cell.angle_beta   90.00
_cell.angle_gamma   90.00
#
_symmetry.space_group_name_H-M   'P 1'
#
loop_
_entity.id
_entity.type
_entity.pdbx_description
1 polymer ?
#
loop_
_entity_poly.entity_id
_entity_poly.type
_entity_poly.pdbx_seq_one_letter_code
_entity_poly.pdbx_strand_id
1 'polypeptide(L)'
;MAATVLAAPGTAAAAGNTPPARPLVKDLQTGSKACAAGEDARPYVAEPPKLSAVLYDPDRTQVSGEFEVWWTDTEGAEQRRTYTTTAKLSGTPFTLQLPSDIPPTTVVSWRVRANDGTTTSPWSSAGEDGSACEFVYDDVNPEKAALSSPEYPQPQDVFWVDGVGVYGHFTMDSPSDDVVAYTYGFIGGPYGTVRAQQAGGAVTIPFLPLASGPQRLTVRAIDRAGRSSGQSAYEFNVKSGHAPVSQWKLADPAGTTSAAAETGTAARAGSGVTFAGAAPDGTGLTSTAHLDGGDQAFLTPDAPAVDTHGTFAVSAWVRPERTDRDMAVVSQGAGSTGAGLGLRRGDEGPVWSFTVAGQEVSGGAPETGEWAHVLGLYDAETGLAQLYVNGHEAGTKTKAEPTRTTDAFRIGQGSGLSAWQGDIGDVRAYDRVVVPAEATELGYRKPKSLGHWSLETASDGASPEQSGRAPLKLGAGATVYRVPDSSCLPELDPDCPVVPLPLVGDGHLQLDGETGYAATEQPVADTSGSFTIGAVVRLADAEPAHPMTVLSQAGEHTDAFKVRYQPSEHAWQLVMPVKDERGAAETVVSQIESADGGEGQGHRLAVVYDDATDQVKLYLDGVAGTSATADFPDGWHSSGPLQVGRGHTADGWGEYLHGDVDEVQAYAGALRDRDITGLGWGTDPCLC
;
A
#
# COMPACT_ATOMS: atom_id res chain seq x y z
N MET A 1 -15.46 18.74 -95.21
CA MET A 1 -16.69 19.26 -94.59
C MET A 1 -16.26 20.20 -93.48
N ALA A 2 -16.55 21.49 -93.61
CA ALA A 2 -16.28 22.50 -92.60
C ALA A 2 -17.45 22.54 -91.61
N ALA A 3 -17.17 22.45 -90.31
CA ALA A 3 -18.14 22.70 -89.25
C ALA A 3 -17.62 23.87 -88.40
N THR A 4 -18.24 25.02 -88.63
CA THR A 4 -18.03 26.28 -87.92
C THR A 4 -18.75 26.19 -86.56
N VAL A 5 -18.00 26.15 -85.46
CA VAL A 5 -18.57 26.27 -84.11
C VAL A 5 -18.53 27.74 -83.72
N LEU A 6 -19.72 28.29 -83.42
CA LEU A 6 -19.89 29.66 -82.94
C LEU A 6 -19.16 29.86 -81.60
N ALA A 7 -18.28 30.86 -81.54
CA ALA A 7 -17.85 31.46 -80.30
C ALA A 7 -18.95 32.42 -79.80
N ALA A 8 -19.55 32.13 -78.65
CA ALA A 8 -20.26 33.12 -77.86
C ALA A 8 -19.25 33.83 -76.94
N PRO A 9 -19.18 35.17 -76.91
CA PRO A 9 -18.37 35.86 -75.92
C PRO A 9 -19.05 35.74 -74.57
N GLY A 10 -18.45 34.96 -73.67
CA GLY A 10 -18.75 35.04 -72.24
C GLY A 10 -18.31 36.41 -71.75
N THR A 11 -19.28 37.25 -71.39
CA THR A 11 -19.03 38.49 -70.64
C THR A 11 -18.41 38.11 -69.30
N ALA A 12 -17.11 38.36 -69.14
CA ALA A 12 -16.50 38.40 -67.81
C ALA A 12 -17.11 39.59 -67.07
N ALA A 13 -18.11 39.32 -66.23
CA ALA A 13 -18.49 40.26 -65.19
C ALA A 13 -17.28 40.40 -64.27
N ALA A 14 -16.81 41.62 -64.06
CA ALA A 14 -15.92 41.90 -62.93
C ALA A 14 -16.64 41.40 -61.67
N ALA A 15 -16.14 40.32 -61.06
CA ALA A 15 -16.66 39.86 -59.78
C ALA A 15 -16.50 41.01 -58.80
N GLY A 16 -17.63 41.60 -58.37
CA GLY A 16 -17.64 42.62 -57.34
C GLY A 16 -17.07 42.01 -56.05
N ASN A 17 -16.35 42.82 -55.29
CA ASN A 17 -15.77 42.42 -54.01
C ASN A 17 -16.88 41.98 -53.04
N THR A 18 -17.04 40.68 -52.80
CA THR A 18 -17.98 40.19 -51.79
C THR A 18 -17.46 40.60 -50.41
N PRO A 19 -18.28 41.18 -49.53
CA PRO A 19 -17.84 41.49 -48.18
C PRO A 19 -17.34 40.24 -47.43
N PRO A 20 -16.34 40.38 -46.53
CA PRO A 20 -15.92 39.30 -45.68
C PRO A 20 -17.09 38.65 -44.92
N ALA A 21 -16.97 37.35 -44.63
CA ALA A 21 -17.98 36.64 -43.87
C ALA A 21 -18.01 37.13 -42.41
N ARG A 22 -19.21 37.17 -41.81
CA ARG A 22 -19.37 37.46 -40.37
C ARG A 22 -18.60 36.41 -39.56
N PRO A 23 -17.70 36.80 -38.65
CA PRO A 23 -17.03 35.85 -37.75
C PRO A 23 -18.04 35.08 -36.91
N LEU A 24 -17.84 33.77 -36.75
CA LEU A 24 -18.76 32.89 -36.04
C LEU A 24 -18.36 32.75 -34.57
N VAL A 25 -19.30 32.94 -33.64
CA VAL A 25 -19.08 32.87 -32.17
C VAL A 25 -18.30 31.61 -31.74
N LYS A 26 -18.57 30.46 -32.36
CA LYS A 26 -17.87 29.19 -32.08
C LYS A 26 -16.36 29.21 -32.38
N ASP A 27 -15.91 30.14 -33.22
CA ASP A 27 -14.52 30.30 -33.63
C ASP A 27 -13.83 31.44 -32.85
N LEU A 28 -14.49 31.98 -31.82
CA LEU A 28 -13.96 33.02 -30.93
C LEU A 28 -13.54 32.41 -29.58
N GLN A 29 -12.40 32.85 -29.05
CA GLN A 29 -11.90 32.41 -27.74
C GLN A 29 -11.35 33.56 -26.91
N THR A 30 -11.61 33.51 -25.60
CA THR A 30 -10.98 34.34 -24.56
C THR A 30 -9.89 33.50 -23.89
N GLY A 31 -8.63 33.75 -24.24
CA GLY A 31 -7.52 32.86 -23.86
C GLY A 31 -7.72 31.49 -24.51
N SER A 32 -7.79 30.44 -23.70
CA SER A 32 -8.15 29.08 -24.15
C SER A 32 -9.63 28.74 -23.98
N LYS A 33 -10.45 29.66 -23.45
CA LYS A 33 -11.86 29.43 -23.13
C LYS A 33 -12.74 29.89 -24.30
N ALA A 34 -13.80 29.14 -24.61
CA ALA A 34 -14.72 29.49 -25.67
C ALA A 34 -15.43 30.83 -25.40
N CYS A 35 -15.85 31.52 -26.46
CA CYS A 35 -16.71 32.69 -26.33
C CYS A 35 -18.01 32.32 -25.59
N ALA A 36 -18.32 33.07 -24.54
CA ALA A 36 -19.54 32.94 -23.76
C ALA A 36 -19.98 34.33 -23.29
N ALA A 37 -21.24 34.48 -22.89
CA ALA A 37 -21.79 35.72 -22.36
C ALA A 37 -22.78 35.42 -21.24
N GLY A 38 -23.02 36.41 -20.36
CA GLY A 38 -23.90 36.26 -19.22
C GLY A 38 -23.19 35.70 -17.99
N GLU A 39 -23.81 35.91 -16.84
CA GLU A 39 -23.19 35.70 -15.53
C GLU A 39 -22.75 34.27 -15.27
N ASP A 40 -23.56 33.29 -15.67
CA ASP A 40 -23.31 31.88 -15.39
C ASP A 40 -22.31 31.22 -16.35
N ALA A 41 -22.07 31.84 -17.51
CA ALA A 41 -21.28 31.23 -18.60
C ALA A 41 -19.96 31.96 -18.88
N ARG A 42 -19.85 33.25 -18.52
CA ARG A 42 -18.64 34.02 -18.82
C ARG A 42 -17.42 33.49 -18.05
N PRO A 43 -16.28 33.30 -18.71
CA PRO A 43 -15.07 32.85 -18.06
C PRO A 43 -14.43 33.91 -17.14
N TYR A 44 -13.86 33.46 -16.03
CA TYR A 44 -12.94 34.24 -15.18
C TYR A 44 -11.49 33.98 -15.59
N VAL A 45 -10.64 35.01 -15.59
CA VAL A 45 -9.24 34.93 -16.00
C VAL A 45 -8.34 35.73 -15.06
N ALA A 46 -7.24 35.11 -14.63
CA ALA A 46 -6.29 35.68 -13.67
C ALA A 46 -5.41 36.81 -14.23
N GLU A 47 -5.30 36.87 -15.56
CA GLU A 47 -4.48 37.82 -16.31
C GLU A 47 -5.25 38.25 -17.57
N PRO A 48 -5.00 39.47 -18.11
CA PRO A 48 -5.63 39.91 -19.35
C PRO A 48 -5.37 38.93 -20.51
N PRO A 49 -6.41 38.26 -21.03
CA PRO A 49 -6.25 37.16 -21.96
C PRO A 49 -5.90 37.64 -23.38
N LYS A 50 -5.39 36.72 -24.21
CA LYS A 50 -5.41 36.90 -25.66
C LYS A 50 -6.81 36.61 -26.18
N LEU A 51 -7.39 37.56 -26.91
CA LEU A 51 -8.63 37.33 -27.64
C LEU A 51 -8.29 36.75 -29.00
N SER A 52 -8.99 35.72 -29.45
CA SER A 52 -8.73 35.11 -30.76
C SER A 52 -10.00 34.87 -31.57
N ALA A 53 -9.85 34.95 -32.89
CA ALA A 53 -10.93 34.71 -33.85
C ALA A 53 -10.38 34.17 -35.17
N VAL A 54 -11.15 33.32 -35.85
CA VAL A 54 -10.88 32.95 -37.25
C VAL A 54 -11.74 33.80 -38.18
N LEU A 55 -11.10 34.46 -39.15
CA LEU A 55 -11.75 35.40 -40.06
C LEU A 55 -11.69 34.87 -41.48
N TYR A 56 -12.77 35.04 -42.25
CA TYR A 56 -12.89 34.48 -43.59
C TYR A 56 -13.41 35.51 -44.58
N ASP A 57 -12.80 35.53 -45.76
CA ASP A 57 -13.28 36.23 -46.94
C ASP A 57 -13.25 35.26 -48.14
N PRO A 58 -14.35 35.16 -48.92
CA PRO A 58 -14.45 34.23 -50.05
C PRO A 58 -13.63 34.62 -51.28
N ASP A 59 -13.34 35.92 -51.46
CA ASP A 59 -12.77 36.48 -52.69
C ASP A 59 -11.37 37.07 -52.47
N ARG A 60 -10.92 37.21 -51.23
CA ARG A 60 -9.62 37.77 -50.84
C ARG A 60 -8.75 36.78 -50.09
N THR A 61 -7.46 36.79 -50.45
CA THR A 61 -6.47 35.94 -49.78
C THR A 61 -6.03 36.50 -48.43
N GLN A 62 -6.18 37.80 -48.19
CA GLN A 62 -5.80 38.44 -46.92
C GLN A 62 -6.93 39.28 -46.34
N VAL A 63 -7.13 39.16 -45.04
CA VAL A 63 -8.08 39.95 -44.25
C VAL A 63 -7.41 40.44 -42.97
N SER A 64 -7.91 41.56 -42.45
CA SER A 64 -7.60 42.06 -41.11
C SER A 64 -8.83 41.95 -40.21
N GLY A 65 -8.60 41.96 -38.90
CA GLY A 65 -9.65 41.88 -37.90
C GLY A 65 -9.76 43.17 -37.11
N GLU A 66 -10.96 43.74 -37.06
CA GLU A 66 -11.29 44.83 -36.16
C GLU A 66 -11.95 44.24 -34.90
N PHE A 67 -11.23 44.30 -33.79
CA PHE A 67 -11.70 43.89 -32.48
C PHE A 67 -12.19 45.13 -31.72
N GLU A 68 -13.43 45.09 -31.23
CA GLU A 68 -13.96 46.10 -30.33
C GLU A 68 -14.10 45.48 -28.94
N VAL A 69 -13.53 46.14 -27.94
CA VAL A 69 -13.51 45.72 -26.54
C VAL A 69 -14.05 46.85 -25.69
N TRP A 70 -14.92 46.55 -24.73
CA TRP A 70 -15.47 47.54 -23.81
C TRP A 70 -15.64 46.99 -22.40
N TRP A 71 -15.51 47.89 -21.44
CA TRP A 71 -15.69 47.64 -20.00
C TRP A 71 -16.10 48.93 -19.30
N THR A 72 -16.52 48.82 -18.05
CA THR A 72 -16.77 49.98 -17.18
C THR A 72 -15.56 50.21 -16.29
N ASP A 73 -15.03 51.42 -16.25
CA ASP A 73 -13.90 51.76 -15.37
C ASP A 73 -14.35 51.98 -13.91
N THR A 74 -13.37 52.24 -13.03
CA THR A 74 -13.60 52.45 -11.60
C THR A 74 -14.43 53.70 -11.27
N GLU A 75 -14.56 54.64 -12.20
CA GLU A 75 -15.40 55.84 -12.07
C GLU A 75 -16.83 55.61 -12.62
N GLY A 76 -17.11 54.41 -13.13
CA GLY A 76 -18.40 54.05 -13.71
C GLY A 76 -18.57 54.47 -15.17
N ALA A 77 -17.51 54.94 -15.84
CA ALA A 77 -17.57 55.33 -17.24
C ALA A 77 -17.26 54.15 -18.16
N GLU A 78 -18.00 54.03 -19.27
CA GLU A 78 -17.73 53.02 -20.28
C GLU A 78 -16.46 53.40 -21.06
N GLN A 79 -15.49 52.50 -21.03
CA GLN A 79 -14.33 52.51 -21.89
C GLN A 79 -14.61 51.60 -23.08
N ARG A 80 -14.48 52.13 -24.30
CA ARG A 80 -14.66 51.37 -25.54
C ARG A 80 -13.50 51.62 -26.48
N ARG A 81 -12.83 50.56 -26.90
CA ARG A 81 -11.62 50.63 -27.72
C ARG A 81 -11.72 49.69 -28.90
N THR A 82 -11.23 50.14 -30.05
CA THR A 82 -11.17 49.35 -31.28
C THR A 82 -9.71 49.16 -31.67
N TYR A 83 -9.35 47.91 -31.95
CA TYR A 83 -8.02 47.50 -32.37
C TYR A 83 -8.10 46.79 -33.71
N THR A 84 -7.21 47.13 -34.62
CA THR A 84 -7.12 46.47 -35.93
C THR A 84 -5.86 45.62 -35.98
N THR A 85 -6.00 44.35 -36.35
CA THR A 85 -4.86 43.45 -36.53
C THR A 85 -4.16 43.71 -37.86
N THR A 86 -2.92 43.24 -38.00
CA THR A 86 -2.28 43.16 -39.32
C THR A 86 -3.01 42.16 -40.20
N ALA A 87 -3.05 42.41 -41.52
CA ALA A 87 -3.67 41.50 -42.46
C ALA A 87 -2.93 40.16 -42.50
N LYS A 88 -3.68 39.05 -42.44
CA LYS A 88 -3.17 37.68 -42.58
C LYS A 88 -4.05 36.88 -43.54
N LEU A 89 -3.64 35.66 -43.83
CA LEU A 89 -4.40 34.77 -44.70
C LEU A 89 -5.82 34.51 -44.17
N SER A 90 -6.81 34.61 -45.07
CA SER A 90 -8.19 34.19 -44.81
C SER A 90 -8.22 32.75 -44.28
N GLY A 91 -9.00 32.50 -43.23
CA GLY A 91 -9.10 31.20 -42.55
C GLY A 91 -8.03 30.90 -41.50
N THR A 92 -7.08 31.82 -41.24
CA THR A 92 -6.10 31.67 -40.15
C THR A 92 -6.52 32.36 -38.85
N PRO A 93 -5.99 31.95 -37.68
CA PRO A 93 -6.29 32.62 -36.41
C PRO A 93 -5.68 34.03 -36.30
N PHE A 94 -6.51 34.97 -35.89
CA PHE A 94 -6.15 36.33 -35.49
C PHE A 94 -6.18 36.45 -33.98
N THR A 95 -5.25 37.20 -33.41
CA THR A 95 -5.14 37.39 -31.97
C THR A 95 -4.98 38.87 -31.62
N LEU A 96 -5.69 39.32 -30.60
CA LEU A 96 -5.50 40.61 -29.95
C LEU A 96 -4.97 40.38 -28.53
N GLN A 97 -3.84 41.01 -28.20
CA GLN A 97 -3.42 41.16 -26.80
C GLN A 97 -4.14 42.37 -26.22
N LEU A 98 -4.83 42.17 -25.09
CA LEU A 98 -5.53 43.24 -24.41
C LEU A 98 -4.56 44.21 -23.73
N PRO A 99 -4.97 45.48 -23.56
CA PRO A 99 -4.16 46.45 -22.84
C PRO A 99 -4.10 46.10 -21.34
N SER A 100 -3.02 46.50 -20.67
CA SER A 100 -2.77 46.19 -19.26
C SER A 100 -3.46 47.15 -18.27
N ASP A 101 -4.28 48.09 -18.76
CA ASP A 101 -4.95 49.14 -17.97
C ASP A 101 -6.43 48.83 -17.68
N ILE A 102 -6.88 47.60 -17.99
CA ILE A 102 -8.19 47.13 -17.58
C ILE A 102 -8.16 46.95 -16.05
N PRO A 103 -9.07 47.61 -15.29
CA PRO A 103 -9.13 47.42 -13.85
C PRO A 103 -9.43 45.96 -13.48
N PRO A 104 -8.99 45.49 -12.31
CA PRO A 104 -9.34 44.16 -11.83
C PRO A 104 -10.84 44.04 -11.53
N THR A 105 -11.27 42.80 -11.28
CA THR A 105 -12.66 42.39 -11.00
C THR A 105 -13.68 42.96 -11.99
N THR A 106 -13.26 43.12 -13.26
CA THR A 106 -14.02 43.85 -14.28
C THR A 106 -14.59 42.89 -15.32
N VAL A 107 -15.88 43.04 -15.61
CA VAL A 107 -16.53 42.39 -16.76
C VAL A 107 -16.09 43.12 -18.03
N VAL A 108 -15.42 42.39 -18.92
CA VAL A 108 -14.98 42.88 -20.21
C VAL A 108 -15.77 42.18 -21.30
N SER A 109 -16.35 42.96 -22.20
CA SER A 109 -17.06 42.47 -23.36
C SER A 109 -16.27 42.76 -24.63
N TRP A 110 -16.34 41.87 -25.61
CA TRP A 110 -15.66 42.07 -26.88
C TRP A 110 -16.40 41.42 -28.06
N ARG A 111 -16.13 41.95 -29.25
CA ARG A 111 -16.61 41.42 -30.54
C ARG A 111 -15.60 41.71 -31.64
N VAL A 112 -15.74 41.03 -32.77
CA VAL A 112 -14.81 41.17 -33.90
C VAL A 112 -15.55 41.19 -35.23
N ARG A 113 -15.02 41.91 -36.22
CA ARG A 113 -15.43 41.85 -37.63
C ARG A 113 -14.22 41.76 -38.54
N ALA A 114 -14.41 41.20 -39.73
CA ALA A 114 -13.37 41.09 -40.75
C ALA A 114 -13.40 42.32 -41.68
N ASN A 115 -12.23 42.77 -42.11
CA ASN A 115 -12.01 43.88 -43.03
C ASN A 115 -10.97 43.49 -44.08
N ASP A 116 -11.32 43.56 -45.36
CA ASP A 116 -10.45 43.20 -46.50
C ASP A 116 -9.74 44.42 -47.14
N GLY A 117 -9.88 45.60 -46.53
CA GLY A 117 -9.36 46.88 -47.03
C GLY A 117 -10.33 47.65 -47.92
N THR A 118 -11.46 47.05 -48.32
CA THR A 118 -12.49 47.68 -49.15
C THR A 118 -13.86 47.71 -48.45
N THR A 119 -14.24 46.61 -47.81
CA THR A 119 -15.51 46.46 -47.09
C THR A 119 -15.31 45.73 -45.76
N THR A 120 -16.29 45.86 -44.85
CA THR A 120 -16.30 45.17 -43.56
C THR A 120 -17.45 44.19 -43.46
N SER A 121 -17.25 43.09 -42.74
CA SER A 121 -18.32 42.18 -42.36
C SER A 121 -19.23 42.81 -41.29
N PRO A 122 -20.43 42.26 -41.07
CA PRO A 122 -21.13 42.45 -39.80
C PRO A 122 -20.25 42.01 -38.60
N TRP A 123 -20.53 42.58 -37.43
CA TRP A 123 -19.91 42.15 -36.18
C TRP A 123 -20.28 40.70 -35.84
N SER A 124 -19.38 39.99 -35.16
CA SER A 124 -19.63 38.65 -34.60
C SER A 124 -20.89 38.60 -33.71
N SER A 125 -21.24 39.73 -33.10
CA SER A 125 -22.41 39.88 -32.22
C SER A 125 -23.72 40.20 -32.94
N ALA A 126 -23.72 40.33 -34.27
CA ALA A 126 -24.92 40.69 -35.04
C ALA A 126 -25.69 39.45 -35.48
N GLY A 127 -27.03 39.52 -35.59
CA GLY A 127 -27.90 38.42 -36.05
C GLY A 127 -28.33 37.44 -34.95
N GLU A 128 -29.20 36.48 -35.28
CA GLU A 128 -29.83 35.58 -34.28
C GLU A 128 -28.83 34.68 -33.54
N ASP A 129 -27.80 34.17 -34.22
CA ASP A 129 -26.73 33.35 -33.60
C ASP A 129 -25.50 34.20 -33.17
N GLY A 130 -25.63 35.52 -33.13
CA GLY A 130 -24.55 36.44 -32.79
C GLY A 130 -24.57 36.81 -31.31
N SER A 131 -23.40 36.80 -30.66
CA SER A 131 -23.23 37.35 -29.30
C SER A 131 -21.92 38.11 -29.20
N ALA A 132 -21.87 39.11 -28.31
CA ALA A 132 -20.62 39.57 -27.75
C ALA A 132 -20.05 38.47 -26.85
N CYS A 133 -18.73 38.36 -26.77
CA CYS A 133 -18.09 37.51 -25.79
C CYS A 133 -17.82 38.33 -24.54
N GLU A 134 -18.03 37.76 -23.36
CA GLU A 134 -17.74 38.37 -22.07
C GLU A 134 -16.67 37.55 -21.34
N PHE A 135 -15.92 38.19 -20.44
CA PHE A 135 -15.11 37.54 -19.42
C PHE A 135 -14.94 38.47 -18.22
N VAL A 136 -14.54 37.90 -17.07
CA VAL A 136 -14.17 38.67 -15.89
C VAL A 136 -12.65 38.62 -15.74
N TYR A 137 -12.00 39.78 -15.82
CA TYR A 137 -10.59 39.89 -15.40
C TYR A 137 -10.57 40.04 -13.89
N ASP A 138 -9.91 39.11 -13.22
CA ASP A 138 -9.81 39.07 -11.77
C ASP A 138 -8.35 38.81 -11.39
N ASP A 139 -7.71 39.78 -10.73
CA ASP A 139 -6.33 39.66 -10.25
C ASP A 139 -6.21 39.62 -8.73
N VAL A 140 -7.35 39.49 -8.04
CA VAL A 140 -7.38 39.47 -6.58
C VAL A 140 -7.25 38.03 -6.14
N ASN A 141 -6.21 37.72 -5.37
CA ASN A 141 -6.13 36.39 -4.74
C ASN A 141 -7.22 36.27 -3.67
N PRO A 142 -7.84 35.08 -3.52
CA PRO A 142 -8.79 34.86 -2.45
C PRO A 142 -8.06 34.93 -1.10
N GLU A 143 -8.82 35.20 -0.05
CA GLU A 143 -8.33 35.19 1.31
C GLU A 143 -8.06 33.76 1.82
N LYS A 144 -7.22 33.67 2.85
CA LYS A 144 -6.87 32.40 3.49
C LYS A 144 -8.11 31.77 4.13
N ALA A 145 -8.26 30.46 4.00
CA ALA A 145 -9.33 29.72 4.67
C ALA A 145 -9.11 29.66 6.19
N ALA A 146 -10.17 29.90 6.96
CA ALA A 146 -10.26 29.49 8.35
C ALA A 146 -10.40 27.96 8.40
N LEU A 147 -9.69 27.33 9.34
CA LEU A 147 -9.64 25.88 9.50
C LEU A 147 -10.14 25.48 10.89
N SER A 148 -11.00 24.46 10.96
CA SER A 148 -11.52 23.94 12.22
C SER A 148 -11.80 22.44 12.14
N SER A 149 -11.72 21.75 13.28
CA SER A 149 -12.21 20.38 13.46
C SER A 149 -12.81 20.23 14.86
N PRO A 150 -14.01 19.62 15.01
CA PRO A 150 -14.59 19.35 16.31
C PRO A 150 -13.90 18.20 17.05
N GLU A 151 -13.37 17.20 16.34
CA GLU A 151 -12.71 16.02 16.95
C GLU A 151 -11.25 16.28 17.30
N TYR A 152 -10.57 17.13 16.50
CA TYR A 152 -9.15 17.43 16.65
C TYR A 152 -8.93 18.92 16.92
N PRO A 153 -9.16 19.40 18.16
CA PRO A 153 -8.86 20.78 18.55
C PRO A 153 -7.35 21.09 18.47
N GLN A 154 -7.01 22.38 18.47
CA GLN A 154 -5.62 22.82 18.39
C GLN A 154 -4.84 22.48 19.68
N PRO A 155 -3.52 22.23 19.62
CA PRO A 155 -2.70 21.83 20.76
C PRO A 155 -2.71 22.80 21.95
N GLN A 156 -3.02 24.08 21.70
CA GLN A 156 -3.17 25.10 22.74
C GLN A 156 -4.45 24.91 23.58
N ASP A 157 -5.46 24.23 23.03
CA ASP A 157 -6.75 23.96 23.67
C ASP A 157 -6.76 22.56 24.30
N VAL A 158 -6.33 21.54 23.53
CA VAL A 158 -6.15 20.16 24.01
C VAL A 158 -4.86 19.60 23.43
N PHE A 159 -3.93 19.22 24.30
CA PHE A 159 -2.57 18.90 23.87
C PHE A 159 -2.46 17.59 23.09
N TRP A 160 -3.27 16.57 23.37
CA TRP A 160 -3.30 15.28 22.65
C TRP A 160 -4.69 14.65 22.72
N VAL A 161 -5.23 14.20 21.59
CA VAL A 161 -6.52 13.48 21.52
C VAL A 161 -6.33 12.05 21.04
N ASP A 162 -7.17 11.13 21.50
CA ASP A 162 -7.21 9.77 20.96
C ASP A 162 -7.64 9.86 19.49
N GLY A 163 -6.87 9.25 18.58
CA GLY A 163 -7.11 9.54 17.16
C GLY A 163 -6.63 8.54 16.12
N VAL A 164 -5.67 7.64 16.42
CA VAL A 164 -5.38 6.56 15.46
C VAL A 164 -6.64 5.70 15.32
N GLY A 165 -7.13 5.60 14.08
CA GLY A 165 -8.36 4.87 13.77
C GLY A 165 -9.66 5.63 14.02
N VAL A 166 -9.63 6.90 14.38
CA VAL A 166 -10.82 7.75 14.61
C VAL A 166 -10.84 8.91 13.62
N TYR A 167 -11.93 9.06 12.87
CA TYR A 167 -12.03 10.13 11.87
C TYR A 167 -12.09 11.52 12.49
N GLY A 168 -11.43 12.46 11.83
CA GLY A 168 -11.52 13.90 12.09
C GLY A 168 -12.12 14.62 10.89
N HIS A 169 -13.03 15.55 11.15
CA HIS A 169 -13.70 16.32 10.11
C HIS A 169 -13.15 17.75 10.10
N PHE A 170 -12.39 18.08 9.06
CA PHE A 170 -11.72 19.37 8.93
C PHE A 170 -12.50 20.26 7.98
N THR A 171 -13.01 21.38 8.49
CA THR A 171 -13.74 22.38 7.73
C THR A 171 -12.81 23.50 7.29
N MET A 172 -12.96 23.89 6.04
CA MET A 172 -12.17 24.89 5.34
C MET A 172 -13.13 25.95 4.80
N ASP A 173 -13.00 27.17 5.31
CA ASP A 173 -13.95 28.24 5.03
C ASP A 173 -13.20 29.54 4.71
N SER A 174 -13.14 29.93 3.44
CA SER A 174 -12.57 31.21 3.03
C SER A 174 -13.64 32.30 3.08
N PRO A 175 -13.32 33.51 3.57
CA PRO A 175 -14.27 34.62 3.54
C PRO A 175 -14.51 35.18 2.13
N SER A 176 -13.73 34.76 1.13
CA SER A 176 -13.90 35.17 -0.27
C SER A 176 -15.08 34.42 -0.94
N ASP A 177 -15.98 35.16 -1.57
CA ASP A 177 -17.24 34.71 -2.16
C ASP A 177 -17.11 34.03 -3.54
N ASP A 178 -15.91 34.04 -4.10
CA ASP A 178 -15.57 33.50 -5.40
C ASP A 178 -14.72 32.21 -5.33
N VAL A 179 -14.45 31.70 -4.13
CA VAL A 179 -13.71 30.43 -3.94
C VAL A 179 -14.54 29.26 -4.44
N VAL A 180 -13.98 28.47 -5.36
CA VAL A 180 -14.65 27.29 -5.95
C VAL A 180 -14.01 25.96 -5.56
N ALA A 181 -12.79 25.99 -5.03
CA ALA A 181 -12.09 24.80 -4.58
C ALA A 181 -11.08 25.10 -3.50
N TYR A 182 -10.65 24.06 -2.81
CA TYR A 182 -9.54 24.11 -1.87
C TYR A 182 -8.55 22.99 -2.17
N THR A 183 -7.27 23.34 -2.27
CA THR A 183 -6.19 22.35 -2.27
C THR A 183 -5.75 22.11 -0.83
N TYR A 184 -5.57 20.84 -0.44
CA TYR A 184 -5.18 20.48 0.91
C TYR A 184 -4.08 19.42 0.95
N GLY A 185 -3.39 19.34 2.09
CA GLY A 185 -2.38 18.31 2.35
C GLY A 185 -2.14 18.09 3.83
N PHE A 186 -2.17 16.83 4.25
CA PHE A 186 -1.69 16.38 5.55
C PHE A 186 -0.20 16.03 5.51
N ILE A 187 0.51 16.11 6.64
CA ILE A 187 1.91 15.69 6.71
C ILE A 187 2.02 14.18 6.43
N GLY A 188 2.82 13.80 5.42
CA GLY A 188 2.88 12.41 4.94
C GLY A 188 1.70 11.98 4.07
N GLY A 189 0.76 12.88 3.77
CA GLY A 189 -0.47 12.59 3.02
C GLY A 189 -1.68 12.29 3.93
N PRO A 190 -2.89 12.27 3.37
CA PRO A 190 -3.22 12.45 1.95
C PRO A 190 -3.14 13.92 1.47
N TYR A 191 -3.11 14.10 0.14
CA TYR A 191 -3.14 15.39 -0.55
C TYR A 191 -4.28 15.39 -1.57
N GLY A 192 -4.92 16.54 -1.78
CA GLY A 192 -6.03 16.58 -2.72
C GLY A 192 -6.53 17.98 -3.05
N THR A 193 -7.55 18.01 -3.91
CA THR A 193 -8.34 19.21 -4.20
C THR A 193 -9.80 18.84 -4.07
N VAL A 194 -10.54 19.63 -3.30
CA VAL A 194 -11.98 19.45 -3.11
C VAL A 194 -12.71 20.69 -3.61
N ARG A 195 -13.82 20.49 -4.33
CA ARG A 195 -14.63 21.58 -4.86
C ARG A 195 -15.69 21.99 -3.85
N ALA A 196 -15.91 23.29 -3.72
CA ALA A 196 -17.08 23.81 -3.05
C ALA A 196 -18.33 23.55 -3.91
N GLN A 197 -19.47 23.25 -3.28
CA GLN A 197 -20.74 23.05 -4.01
C GLN A 197 -21.23 24.32 -4.70
N GLN A 198 -20.87 25.47 -4.13
CA GLN A 198 -21.15 26.81 -4.63
C GLN A 198 -19.94 27.71 -4.37
N ALA A 199 -19.80 28.78 -5.14
CA ALA A 199 -18.74 29.74 -4.93
C ALA A 199 -18.84 30.38 -3.53
N GLY A 200 -17.70 30.54 -2.86
CA GLY A 200 -17.61 31.00 -1.47
C GLY A 200 -18.05 29.96 -0.43
N GLY A 201 -18.36 28.73 -0.85
CA GLY A 201 -18.79 27.68 0.07
C GLY A 201 -17.64 27.12 0.91
N ALA A 202 -17.92 26.86 2.18
CA ALA A 202 -17.07 26.03 3.02
C ALA A 202 -17.09 24.56 2.57
N VAL A 203 -16.01 23.83 2.85
CA VAL A 203 -15.90 22.39 2.58
C VAL A 203 -15.36 21.66 3.80
N THR A 204 -15.95 20.51 4.12
CA THR A 204 -15.47 19.61 5.18
C THR A 204 -14.90 18.34 4.56
N ILE A 205 -13.72 17.93 5.01
CA ILE A 205 -13.07 16.68 4.58
C ILE A 205 -12.81 15.76 5.78
N PRO A 206 -13.02 14.44 5.64
CA PRO A 206 -12.61 13.48 6.65
C PRO A 206 -11.11 13.19 6.56
N PHE A 207 -10.49 12.90 7.70
CA PHE A 207 -9.12 12.41 7.81
C PHE A 207 -9.04 11.32 8.87
N LEU A 208 -8.45 10.18 8.50
CA LEU A 208 -8.21 9.06 9.40
C LEU A 208 -6.71 9.02 9.75
N PRO A 209 -6.31 9.35 10.98
CA PRO A 209 -4.93 9.19 11.40
C PRO A 209 -4.54 7.71 11.44
N LEU A 210 -3.44 7.36 10.77
CA LEU A 210 -2.90 5.99 10.74
C LEU A 210 -1.75 5.79 11.73
N ALA A 211 -1.20 6.87 12.28
CA ALA A 211 -0.10 6.86 13.22
C ALA A 211 -0.28 7.96 14.27
N SER A 212 0.26 7.73 15.47
CA SER A 212 0.32 8.73 16.52
C SER A 212 1.42 9.76 16.23
N GLY A 213 1.25 10.95 16.79
CA GLY A 213 2.22 12.03 16.70
C GLY A 213 1.58 13.36 16.32
N PRO A 214 2.42 14.41 16.20
CA PRO A 214 2.00 15.69 15.67
C PRO A 214 1.56 15.58 14.20
N GLN A 215 0.43 16.19 13.88
CA GLN A 215 -0.16 16.22 12.56
C GLN A 215 -0.37 17.68 12.12
N ARG A 216 -0.39 17.90 10.80
CA ARG A 216 -0.62 19.22 10.23
C ARG A 216 -1.39 19.14 8.92
N LEU A 217 -2.54 19.81 8.87
CA LEU A 217 -3.28 20.10 7.66
C LEU A 217 -2.82 21.45 7.09
N THR A 218 -2.59 21.49 5.79
CA THR A 218 -2.27 22.71 5.05
C THR A 218 -3.28 22.93 3.94
N VAL A 219 -3.73 24.17 3.75
CA VAL A 219 -4.84 24.50 2.84
C VAL A 219 -4.57 25.78 2.07
N ARG A 220 -4.97 25.82 0.80
CA ARG A 220 -5.12 27.03 -0.01
C ARG A 220 -6.48 27.03 -0.68
N ALA A 221 -7.13 28.19 -0.67
CA ALA A 221 -8.38 28.43 -1.38
C ALA A 221 -8.08 28.82 -2.83
N ILE A 222 -8.91 28.36 -3.77
CA ILE A 222 -8.79 28.58 -5.20
C ILE A 222 -10.06 29.25 -5.71
N ASP A 223 -9.92 30.40 -6.34
CA ASP A 223 -11.03 31.18 -6.90
C ASP A 223 -11.47 30.71 -8.31
N ARG A 224 -12.51 31.36 -8.87
CA ARG A 224 -13.01 31.10 -10.23
C ARG A 224 -12.00 31.40 -11.34
N ALA A 225 -11.09 32.34 -11.09
CA ALA A 225 -10.02 32.72 -12.01
C ALA A 225 -8.82 31.74 -11.97
N GLY A 226 -8.81 30.83 -10.99
CA GLY A 226 -7.75 29.86 -10.75
C GLY A 226 -6.60 30.40 -9.90
N ARG A 227 -6.76 31.56 -9.24
CA ARG A 227 -5.75 32.10 -8.34
C ARG A 227 -5.85 31.43 -6.98
N SER A 228 -4.73 31.45 -6.26
CA SER A 228 -4.59 30.77 -4.98
C SER A 228 -4.39 31.77 -3.86
N SER A 229 -5.04 31.53 -2.72
CA SER A 229 -4.72 32.22 -1.48
C SER A 229 -3.33 31.84 -0.96
N GLY A 230 -2.86 32.59 0.04
CA GLY A 230 -1.75 32.14 0.86
C GLY A 230 -2.12 30.88 1.66
N GLN A 231 -1.12 30.16 2.15
CA GLN A 231 -1.37 28.92 2.88
C GLN A 231 -1.88 29.17 4.30
N SER A 232 -2.94 28.44 4.67
CA SER A 232 -3.37 28.21 6.06
C SER A 232 -2.79 26.89 6.57
N ALA A 233 -2.52 26.81 7.87
CA ALA A 233 -2.08 25.59 8.53
C ALA A 233 -2.93 25.35 9.78
N TYR A 234 -3.23 24.08 10.04
CA TYR A 234 -3.93 23.63 11.24
C TYR A 234 -3.14 22.46 11.83
N GLU A 235 -2.65 22.65 13.05
CA GLU A 235 -1.87 21.64 13.77
C GLU A 235 -2.77 20.94 14.80
N PHE A 236 -2.56 19.65 14.99
CA PHE A 236 -3.25 18.82 15.98
C PHE A 236 -2.37 17.64 16.35
N ASN A 237 -2.60 17.04 17.52
CA ASN A 237 -1.77 15.95 18.04
C ASN A 237 -2.60 14.70 18.29
N VAL A 238 -2.15 13.57 17.74
CA VAL A 238 -2.87 12.31 17.74
C VAL A 238 -2.20 11.29 18.65
N LYS A 239 -2.89 10.78 19.67
CA LYS A 239 -2.41 9.65 20.49
C LYS A 239 -2.56 8.34 19.72
N SER A 240 -1.95 7.28 20.27
CA SER A 240 -2.31 5.92 19.90
C SER A 240 -3.83 5.70 19.97
N GLY A 241 -4.33 4.77 19.18
CA GLY A 241 -5.75 4.42 19.21
C GLY A 241 -6.14 3.92 20.59
N HIS A 242 -7.34 4.25 21.03
CA HIS A 242 -7.81 3.77 22.33
C HIS A 242 -7.97 2.25 22.34
N ALA A 243 -7.92 1.69 23.54
CA ALA A 243 -8.04 0.25 23.80
C ALA A 243 -9.40 -0.31 23.31
N PRO A 244 -9.51 -1.63 23.06
CA PRO A 244 -10.78 -2.25 22.70
C PRO A 244 -11.85 -2.00 23.77
N VAL A 245 -13.09 -1.75 23.32
CA VAL A 245 -14.27 -1.56 24.20
C VAL A 245 -14.68 -2.85 24.90
N SER A 246 -14.31 -4.01 24.35
CA SER A 246 -14.36 -5.29 25.05
C SER A 246 -13.20 -6.19 24.66
N GLN A 247 -12.61 -6.87 25.64
CA GLN A 247 -11.52 -7.82 25.42
C GLN A 247 -11.62 -8.98 26.40
N TRP A 248 -11.56 -10.20 25.86
CA TRP A 248 -11.47 -11.44 26.63
C TRP A 248 -10.24 -12.22 26.15
N LYS A 249 -9.24 -12.38 27.00
CA LYS A 249 -8.06 -13.21 26.66
C LYS A 249 -8.43 -14.68 26.45
N LEU A 250 -9.49 -15.13 27.13
CA LEU A 250 -9.92 -16.54 27.20
C LEU A 250 -8.84 -17.47 27.78
N ALA A 251 -7.89 -16.91 28.52
CA ALA A 251 -6.79 -17.62 29.18
C ALA A 251 -7.13 -17.96 30.64
N ASP A 252 -8.41 -18.14 30.95
CA ASP A 252 -8.90 -18.42 32.29
C ASP A 252 -8.47 -19.82 32.77
N PRO A 253 -8.38 -20.08 34.08
CA PRO A 253 -8.04 -21.41 34.58
C PRO A 253 -9.05 -22.49 34.20
N ALA A 254 -8.59 -23.74 34.05
CA ALA A 254 -9.48 -24.88 33.84
C ALA A 254 -10.58 -25.00 34.91
N GLY A 255 -11.81 -25.29 34.47
CA GLY A 255 -12.98 -25.46 35.34
C GLY A 255 -13.74 -24.18 35.68
N THR A 256 -13.33 -23.01 35.18
CA THR A 256 -14.14 -21.79 35.24
C THR A 256 -15.36 -21.87 34.31
N THR A 257 -16.42 -21.14 34.66
CA THR A 257 -17.69 -21.09 33.90
C THR A 257 -17.97 -19.71 33.29
N SER A 258 -16.99 -18.83 33.32
CA SER A 258 -17.03 -17.49 32.75
C SER A 258 -15.62 -17.06 32.41
N ALA A 259 -15.46 -16.36 31.28
CA ALA A 259 -14.22 -15.69 30.93
C ALA A 259 -14.16 -14.29 31.55
N ALA A 260 -13.04 -13.96 32.17
CA ALA A 260 -12.78 -12.61 32.63
C ALA A 260 -12.62 -11.64 31.45
N ALA A 261 -13.11 -10.42 31.64
CA ALA A 261 -12.94 -9.33 30.69
C ALA A 261 -11.78 -8.44 31.14
N GLU A 262 -10.83 -8.15 30.25
CA GLU A 262 -9.84 -7.09 30.45
C GLU A 262 -10.51 -5.72 30.33
N THR A 263 -11.44 -5.60 29.36
CA THR A 263 -12.37 -4.48 29.19
C THR A 263 -13.76 -5.01 28.82
N GLY A 264 -14.81 -4.27 29.18
CA GLY A 264 -16.18 -4.68 28.93
C GLY A 264 -16.75 -5.58 30.04
N THR A 265 -17.68 -6.46 29.66
CA THR A 265 -18.41 -7.34 30.59
C THR A 265 -17.89 -8.77 30.49
N ALA A 266 -17.74 -9.46 31.62
CA ALA A 266 -17.34 -10.88 31.64
C ALA A 266 -18.30 -11.74 30.79
N ALA A 267 -17.76 -12.73 30.08
CA ALA A 267 -18.56 -13.56 29.20
C ALA A 267 -18.84 -14.91 29.87
N ARG A 268 -20.11 -15.21 30.17
CA ARG A 268 -20.48 -16.53 30.70
C ARG A 268 -20.23 -17.60 29.65
N ALA A 269 -19.75 -18.76 30.08
CA ALA A 269 -19.48 -19.89 29.20
C ALA A 269 -20.62 -20.91 29.27
N GLY A 270 -21.01 -21.46 28.12
CA GLY A 270 -21.84 -22.66 28.05
C GLY A 270 -21.07 -23.91 28.45
N SER A 271 -21.77 -25.03 28.65
CA SER A 271 -21.15 -26.29 29.11
C SER A 271 -20.26 -26.96 28.06
N GLY A 272 -20.28 -26.51 26.80
CA GLY A 272 -19.40 -26.99 25.73
C GLY A 272 -18.09 -26.21 25.61
N VAL A 273 -17.74 -25.41 26.63
CA VAL A 273 -16.51 -24.62 26.69
C VAL A 273 -15.61 -25.13 27.81
N THR A 274 -14.33 -25.35 27.51
CA THR A 274 -13.29 -25.63 28.49
C THR A 274 -12.14 -24.66 28.33
N PHE A 275 -11.58 -24.21 29.45
CA PHE A 275 -10.44 -23.29 29.46
C PHE A 275 -9.12 -24.02 29.73
N ALA A 276 -8.01 -23.28 29.65
CA ALA A 276 -6.64 -23.79 29.70
C ALA A 276 -6.26 -24.66 28.47
N GLY A 277 -6.83 -24.34 27.30
CA GLY A 277 -6.41 -24.89 26.01
C GLY A 277 -5.05 -24.38 25.55
N ALA A 278 -4.52 -24.95 24.47
CA ALA A 278 -3.25 -24.53 23.89
C ALA A 278 -3.32 -23.07 23.40
N ALA A 279 -2.22 -22.33 23.47
CA ALA A 279 -2.12 -20.97 22.93
C ALA A 279 -1.28 -20.96 21.64
N PRO A 280 -1.46 -19.98 20.76
CA PRO A 280 -0.56 -19.76 19.62
C PRO A 280 0.83 -19.39 20.11
N ASP A 281 1.84 -20.11 19.63
CA ASP A 281 3.25 -19.82 19.92
C ASP A 281 3.66 -18.44 19.38
N GLY A 282 4.65 -17.82 20.03
CA GLY A 282 5.12 -16.48 19.67
C GLY A 282 4.18 -15.33 20.04
N THR A 283 3.09 -15.61 20.77
CA THR A 283 2.15 -14.58 21.26
C THR A 283 2.28 -14.36 22.77
N GLY A 284 1.59 -13.33 23.28
CA GLY A 284 1.47 -13.08 24.72
C GLY A 284 0.42 -13.95 25.44
N LEU A 285 -0.28 -14.84 24.72
CA LEU A 285 -1.31 -15.71 25.30
C LEU A 285 -0.70 -16.90 26.02
N THR A 286 -1.21 -17.21 27.21
CA THR A 286 -0.76 -18.35 28.02
C THR A 286 -1.64 -19.59 27.85
N SER A 287 -2.91 -19.39 27.51
CA SER A 287 -3.87 -20.45 27.19
C SER A 287 -5.09 -19.87 26.47
N THR A 288 -6.00 -20.72 26.02
CA THR A 288 -7.22 -20.33 25.30
C THR A 288 -8.45 -21.12 25.78
N ALA A 289 -9.62 -20.84 25.21
CA ALA A 289 -10.83 -21.62 25.42
C ALA A 289 -11.06 -22.58 24.24
N HIS A 290 -11.27 -23.85 24.55
CA HIS A 290 -11.70 -24.87 23.62
C HIS A 290 -13.23 -24.97 23.60
N LEU A 291 -13.81 -25.06 22.41
CA LEU A 291 -15.23 -25.20 22.15
C LEU A 291 -15.50 -26.53 21.42
N ASP A 292 -16.45 -27.32 21.91
CA ASP A 292 -16.68 -28.70 21.43
C ASP A 292 -17.56 -28.82 20.16
N GLY A 293 -18.06 -27.69 19.64
CA GLY A 293 -18.95 -27.66 18.47
C GLY A 293 -20.41 -28.04 18.73
N GLY A 294 -20.81 -28.27 19.99
CA GLY A 294 -22.19 -28.54 20.39
C GLY A 294 -23.04 -27.29 20.63
N ASP A 295 -24.33 -27.48 20.93
CA ASP A 295 -25.28 -26.38 21.16
C ASP A 295 -24.93 -25.46 22.35
N GLN A 296 -24.04 -25.94 23.25
CA GLN A 296 -23.55 -25.20 24.42
C GLN A 296 -22.10 -24.73 24.27
N ALA A 297 -21.52 -24.82 23.08
CA ALA A 297 -20.20 -24.27 22.74
C ALA A 297 -20.31 -22.76 22.46
N PHE A 298 -20.49 -21.95 23.50
CA PHE A 298 -20.50 -20.50 23.35
C PHE A 298 -20.04 -19.76 24.60
N LEU A 299 -19.59 -18.53 24.40
CA LEU A 299 -19.49 -17.53 25.45
C LEU A 299 -20.30 -16.29 25.08
N THR A 300 -20.84 -15.58 26.07
CA THR A 300 -21.57 -14.32 25.82
C THR A 300 -21.53 -13.40 27.04
N PRO A 301 -21.34 -12.09 26.86
CA PRO A 301 -21.50 -11.10 27.93
C PRO A 301 -22.98 -10.75 28.21
N ASP A 302 -23.94 -11.43 27.56
CA ASP A 302 -25.38 -11.14 27.62
C ASP A 302 -25.74 -9.68 27.27
N ALA A 303 -24.87 -9.02 26.50
CA ALA A 303 -24.96 -7.63 26.05
C ALA A 303 -24.27 -7.47 24.68
N PRO A 304 -24.56 -6.42 23.90
CA PRO A 304 -23.77 -6.11 22.71
C PRO A 304 -22.33 -5.70 23.10
N ALA A 305 -21.35 -6.06 22.28
CA ALA A 305 -19.95 -5.66 22.43
C ALA A 305 -19.56 -4.49 21.51
N VAL A 306 -20.31 -4.28 20.42
CA VAL A 306 -20.10 -3.20 19.44
C VAL A 306 -21.42 -2.53 19.05
N ASP A 307 -21.37 -1.29 18.57
CA ASP A 307 -22.48 -0.67 17.84
C ASP A 307 -22.39 -1.01 16.35
N THR A 308 -23.23 -1.93 15.88
CA THR A 308 -23.16 -2.42 14.49
C THR A 308 -23.47 -1.37 13.43
N HIS A 309 -24.06 -0.23 13.79
CA HIS A 309 -24.28 0.89 12.87
C HIS A 309 -23.06 1.82 12.74
N GLY A 310 -22.24 1.89 13.78
CA GLY A 310 -21.01 2.70 13.79
C GLY A 310 -19.84 1.97 13.15
N THR A 311 -18.69 2.63 13.12
CA THR A 311 -17.42 1.97 12.81
C THR A 311 -17.09 0.98 13.94
N PHE A 312 -16.74 -0.26 13.58
CA PHE A 312 -16.34 -1.27 14.56
C PHE A 312 -15.36 -2.27 13.95
N ALA A 313 -14.58 -2.92 14.81
CA ALA A 313 -13.79 -4.09 14.43
C ALA A 313 -13.89 -5.18 15.49
N VAL A 314 -13.79 -6.44 15.07
CA VAL A 314 -13.74 -7.60 15.96
C VAL A 314 -12.62 -8.52 15.54
N SER A 315 -11.85 -9.05 16.49
CA SER A 315 -10.75 -9.96 16.21
C SER A 315 -10.64 -11.10 17.21
N ALA A 316 -9.97 -12.18 16.80
CA ALA A 316 -9.67 -13.33 17.65
C ALA A 316 -8.50 -14.15 17.09
N TRP A 317 -7.74 -14.81 17.97
CA TRP A 317 -6.94 -15.98 17.62
C TRP A 317 -7.82 -17.22 17.59
N VAL A 318 -7.73 -18.01 16.54
CA VAL A 318 -8.58 -19.20 16.34
C VAL A 318 -7.79 -20.37 15.80
N ARG A 319 -8.16 -21.57 16.23
CA ARG A 319 -7.63 -22.84 15.70
C ARG A 319 -8.78 -23.82 15.46
N PRO A 320 -9.25 -23.99 14.22
CA PRO A 320 -10.36 -24.88 13.93
C PRO A 320 -9.92 -26.34 13.99
N GLU A 321 -10.71 -27.22 14.60
CA GLU A 321 -10.49 -28.68 14.52
C GLU A 321 -11.02 -29.30 13.23
N ARG A 322 -11.72 -28.49 12.43
CA ARG A 322 -12.33 -28.87 11.17
C ARG A 322 -12.70 -27.64 10.37
N THR A 323 -12.63 -27.76 9.05
CA THR A 323 -12.94 -26.68 8.12
C THR A 323 -14.04 -27.08 7.13
N ASP A 324 -14.64 -28.25 7.33
CA ASP A 324 -15.61 -28.86 6.42
C ASP A 324 -17.06 -28.36 6.60
N ARG A 325 -17.32 -27.28 7.35
CA ARG A 325 -18.66 -26.72 7.60
C ARG A 325 -18.60 -25.25 8.02
N ASP A 326 -19.67 -24.50 7.79
CA ASP A 326 -19.74 -23.10 8.21
C ASP A 326 -19.82 -22.98 9.74
N MET A 327 -18.91 -22.21 10.34
CA MET A 327 -18.80 -22.00 11.78
C MET A 327 -18.58 -20.53 12.11
N ALA A 328 -19.17 -20.08 13.21
CA ALA A 328 -19.02 -18.71 13.71
C ALA A 328 -17.94 -18.63 14.79
N VAL A 329 -16.96 -17.75 14.60
CA VAL A 329 -16.00 -17.37 15.66
C VAL A 329 -16.65 -16.36 16.59
N VAL A 330 -17.21 -15.29 16.03
CA VAL A 330 -18.02 -14.31 16.79
C VAL A 330 -19.21 -13.85 15.97
N SER A 331 -20.29 -13.46 16.65
CA SER A 331 -21.44 -12.82 16.01
C SER A 331 -22.18 -11.85 16.93
N GLN A 332 -22.88 -10.90 16.32
CA GLN A 332 -23.88 -10.06 16.99
C GLN A 332 -25.00 -9.75 16.01
N GLY A 333 -26.24 -10.05 16.40
CA GLY A 333 -27.41 -9.91 15.52
C GLY A 333 -27.49 -10.96 14.40
N ALA A 334 -28.40 -10.74 13.45
CA ALA A 334 -28.61 -11.64 12.31
C ALA A 334 -29.17 -10.88 11.09
N GLY A 335 -29.05 -11.47 9.90
CA GLY A 335 -29.61 -10.89 8.68
C GLY A 335 -29.08 -9.48 8.39
N SER A 336 -29.97 -8.54 8.06
CA SER A 336 -29.60 -7.14 7.75
C SER A 336 -29.09 -6.34 8.94
N THR A 337 -29.21 -6.84 10.17
CA THR A 337 -28.71 -6.18 11.38
C THR A 337 -27.45 -6.83 11.93
N GLY A 338 -27.05 -7.98 11.36
CA GLY A 338 -26.02 -8.84 11.91
C GLY A 338 -24.61 -8.52 11.42
N ALA A 339 -23.65 -8.71 12.31
CA ALA A 339 -22.24 -8.83 11.99
C ALA A 339 -21.72 -10.19 12.48
N GLY A 340 -20.83 -10.83 11.72
CA GLY A 340 -20.26 -12.12 12.09
C GLY A 340 -18.91 -12.35 11.46
N LEU A 341 -17.99 -12.95 12.21
CA LEU A 341 -16.68 -13.39 11.77
C LEU A 341 -16.60 -14.90 11.96
N GLY A 342 -16.11 -15.62 10.97
CA GLY A 342 -16.05 -17.07 11.02
C GLY A 342 -15.43 -17.68 9.79
N LEU A 343 -15.65 -18.98 9.60
CA LEU A 343 -15.24 -19.69 8.40
C LEU A 343 -16.45 -20.22 7.63
N ARG A 344 -16.31 -20.29 6.31
CA ARG A 344 -17.30 -20.84 5.38
C ARG A 344 -16.67 -21.98 4.60
N ARG A 345 -17.49 -22.96 4.24
CA ARG A 345 -17.16 -23.92 3.20
C ARG A 345 -17.31 -23.21 1.85
N GLY A 346 -16.20 -23.02 1.13
CA GLY A 346 -16.22 -22.56 -0.26
C GLY A 346 -16.17 -23.72 -1.26
N ASP A 347 -16.48 -23.41 -2.52
CA ASP A 347 -16.46 -24.41 -3.61
C ASP A 347 -15.04 -24.88 -3.96
N GLU A 348 -14.05 -24.01 -3.79
CA GLU A 348 -12.62 -24.26 -4.06
C GLU A 348 -11.83 -24.66 -2.81
N GLY A 349 -12.48 -24.65 -1.65
CA GLY A 349 -11.84 -24.84 -0.34
C GLY A 349 -12.53 -24.01 0.73
N PRO A 350 -12.25 -24.26 2.02
CA PRO A 350 -12.79 -23.43 3.08
C PRO A 350 -12.17 -22.03 3.01
N VAL A 351 -12.86 -21.00 3.53
CA VAL A 351 -12.38 -19.62 3.55
C VAL A 351 -12.72 -18.94 4.87
N TRP A 352 -11.89 -18.00 5.31
CA TRP A 352 -12.31 -17.05 6.35
C TRP A 352 -13.33 -16.07 5.78
N SER A 353 -14.28 -15.64 6.61
CA SER A 353 -15.38 -14.76 6.20
C SER A 353 -15.74 -13.76 7.27
N PHE A 354 -15.99 -12.52 6.85
CA PHE A 354 -16.61 -11.48 7.64
C PHE A 354 -17.89 -11.03 6.95
N THR A 355 -19.01 -11.07 7.66
CA THR A 355 -20.33 -10.69 7.17
C THR A 355 -20.85 -9.49 7.93
N VAL A 356 -21.35 -8.47 7.22
CA VAL A 356 -22.01 -7.28 7.79
C VAL A 356 -23.27 -6.99 6.98
N ALA A 357 -24.42 -6.96 7.64
CA ALA A 357 -25.72 -6.73 7.00
C ALA A 357 -26.02 -7.68 5.82
N GLY A 358 -25.55 -8.93 5.91
CA GLY A 358 -25.66 -9.95 4.86
C GLY A 358 -24.68 -9.78 3.69
N GLN A 359 -23.83 -8.75 3.70
CA GLN A 359 -22.74 -8.58 2.74
C GLN A 359 -21.49 -9.27 3.27
N GLU A 360 -20.75 -9.94 2.39
CA GLU A 360 -19.62 -10.77 2.77
C GLU A 360 -18.31 -10.25 2.17
N VAL A 361 -17.27 -10.37 2.98
CA VAL A 361 -15.87 -10.37 2.56
C VAL A 361 -15.28 -11.71 2.95
N SER A 362 -14.68 -12.41 2.00
CA SER A 362 -14.04 -13.71 2.24
C SER A 362 -12.68 -13.79 1.57
N GLY A 363 -11.75 -14.50 2.21
CA GLY A 363 -10.37 -14.65 1.76
C GLY A 363 -9.49 -15.34 2.80
N GLY A 364 -8.33 -15.84 2.36
CA GLY A 364 -7.44 -16.69 3.17
C GLY A 364 -8.00 -18.10 3.38
N ALA A 365 -7.10 -19.07 3.57
CA ALA A 365 -7.44 -20.48 3.76
C ALA A 365 -7.37 -20.85 5.25
N PRO A 366 -8.48 -21.24 5.91
CA PRO A 366 -8.44 -21.86 7.23
C PRO A 366 -7.92 -23.29 7.11
N GLU A 367 -7.02 -23.66 8.02
CA GLU A 367 -6.43 -24.99 8.08
C GLU A 367 -6.79 -25.71 9.39
N THR A 368 -7.03 -27.02 9.28
CA THR A 368 -7.41 -27.82 10.45
C THR A 368 -6.21 -28.00 11.37
N GLY A 369 -6.34 -27.54 12.61
CA GLY A 369 -5.29 -27.64 13.63
C GLY A 369 -4.30 -26.48 13.62
N GLU A 370 -4.44 -25.51 12.71
CA GLU A 370 -3.54 -24.36 12.60
C GLU A 370 -4.13 -23.08 13.20
N TRP A 371 -3.24 -22.27 13.77
CA TRP A 371 -3.61 -20.98 14.37
C TRP A 371 -3.68 -19.88 13.31
N ALA A 372 -4.78 -19.14 13.30
CA ALA A 372 -4.91 -17.89 12.57
C ALA A 372 -5.40 -16.76 13.48
N HIS A 373 -4.92 -15.54 13.25
CA HIS A 373 -5.56 -14.34 13.78
C HIS A 373 -6.52 -13.77 12.73
N VAL A 374 -7.80 -13.71 13.05
CA VAL A 374 -8.82 -13.17 12.15
C VAL A 374 -9.36 -11.85 12.69
N LEU A 375 -9.55 -10.86 11.81
CA LEU A 375 -10.12 -9.57 12.15
C LEU A 375 -11.10 -9.10 11.08
N GLY A 376 -12.33 -8.81 11.48
CA GLY A 376 -13.33 -8.13 10.65
C GLY A 376 -13.42 -6.67 11.03
N LEU A 377 -13.40 -5.78 10.03
CA LEU A 377 -13.48 -4.32 10.20
C LEU A 377 -14.62 -3.78 9.33
N TYR A 378 -15.52 -3.01 9.93
CA TYR A 378 -16.49 -2.19 9.21
C TYR A 378 -16.25 -0.71 9.50
N ASP A 379 -16.08 0.08 8.44
CA ASP A 379 -15.91 1.53 8.52
C ASP A 379 -17.18 2.24 8.05
N ALA A 380 -17.88 2.89 8.98
CA ALA A 380 -19.13 3.60 8.70
C ALA A 380 -18.93 4.89 7.87
N GLU A 381 -17.73 5.49 7.87
CA GLU A 381 -17.43 6.68 7.07
C GLU A 381 -17.35 6.33 5.57
N THR A 382 -16.78 5.17 5.25
CA THR A 382 -16.64 4.68 3.87
C THR A 382 -17.73 3.69 3.46
N GLY A 383 -18.45 3.11 4.42
CA GLY A 383 -19.42 2.03 4.24
C GLY A 383 -18.79 0.70 3.87
N LEU A 384 -17.49 0.49 4.11
CA LEU A 384 -16.75 -0.69 3.65
C LEU A 384 -16.49 -1.69 4.79
N ALA A 385 -16.84 -2.95 4.55
CA ALA A 385 -16.38 -4.10 5.31
C ALA A 385 -15.06 -4.64 4.74
N GLN A 386 -14.18 -5.12 5.62
CA GLN A 386 -12.84 -5.62 5.33
C GLN A 386 -12.54 -6.82 6.23
N LEU A 387 -11.71 -7.74 5.76
CA LEU A 387 -11.24 -8.90 6.50
C LEU A 387 -9.71 -8.86 6.52
N TYR A 388 -9.13 -9.18 7.66
CA TYR A 388 -7.70 -9.43 7.82
C TYR A 388 -7.49 -10.84 8.36
N VAL A 389 -6.52 -11.56 7.80
CA VAL A 389 -6.07 -12.87 8.27
C VAL A 389 -4.58 -12.74 8.54
N ASN A 390 -4.15 -13.14 9.75
CA ASN A 390 -2.78 -13.02 10.25
C ASN A 390 -2.17 -11.62 10.10
N GLY A 391 -3.02 -10.58 10.17
CA GLY A 391 -2.59 -9.19 10.08
C GLY A 391 -2.45 -8.63 8.66
N HIS A 392 -2.82 -9.40 7.64
CA HIS A 392 -2.84 -9.02 6.23
C HIS A 392 -4.28 -8.91 5.71
N GLU A 393 -4.54 -7.94 4.83
CA GLU A 393 -5.86 -7.77 4.22
C GLU A 393 -6.19 -8.99 3.32
N ALA A 394 -7.38 -9.57 3.50
CA ALA A 394 -7.84 -10.75 2.78
C ALA A 394 -9.19 -10.48 2.11
N GLY A 395 -9.32 -10.96 0.87
CA GLY A 395 -10.55 -10.77 0.09
C GLY A 395 -10.70 -9.37 -0.51
N THR A 396 -11.88 -9.09 -1.07
CA THR A 396 -12.22 -7.77 -1.65
C THR A 396 -13.14 -7.01 -0.71
N LYS A 397 -12.83 -5.73 -0.43
CA LYS A 397 -13.67 -4.86 0.40
C LYS A 397 -15.07 -4.76 -0.18
N THR A 398 -16.09 -4.89 0.67
CA THR A 398 -17.49 -4.90 0.25
C THR A 398 -18.26 -3.78 0.92
N LYS A 399 -19.11 -3.08 0.16
CA LYS A 399 -20.02 -2.07 0.73
C LYS A 399 -21.12 -2.73 1.56
N ALA A 400 -21.40 -2.20 2.75
CA ALA A 400 -22.48 -2.65 3.61
C ALA A 400 -23.17 -1.45 4.28
N GLU A 401 -24.44 -1.63 4.67
CA GLU A 401 -25.25 -0.61 5.36
C GLU A 401 -26.02 -1.26 6.53
N PRO A 402 -25.33 -1.62 7.63
CA PRO A 402 -25.96 -2.24 8.79
C PRO A 402 -26.83 -1.26 9.57
N THR A 403 -27.94 -1.76 10.10
CA THR A 403 -28.70 -1.05 11.14
C THR A 403 -28.28 -1.53 12.53
N ARG A 404 -28.40 -0.65 13.53
CA ARG A 404 -28.05 -0.97 14.93
C ARG A 404 -28.86 -2.16 15.46
N THR A 405 -28.19 -3.09 16.14
CA THR A 405 -28.82 -4.15 16.95
C THR A 405 -28.49 -4.01 18.43
N THR A 406 -29.37 -4.50 19.30
CA THR A 406 -29.13 -4.66 20.74
C THR A 406 -28.93 -6.12 21.14
N ASP A 407 -28.83 -7.02 20.17
CA ASP A 407 -28.62 -8.45 20.41
C ASP A 407 -27.27 -8.68 21.12
N ALA A 408 -27.23 -9.69 21.97
CA ALA A 408 -26.02 -10.03 22.70
C ALA A 408 -24.92 -10.52 21.76
N PHE A 409 -23.69 -10.09 22.03
CA PHE A 409 -22.50 -10.61 21.39
C PHE A 409 -22.32 -12.09 21.76
N ARG A 410 -21.92 -12.92 20.80
CA ARG A 410 -21.65 -14.34 21.01
C ARG A 410 -20.27 -14.68 20.47
N ILE A 411 -19.54 -15.46 21.26
CA ILE A 411 -18.28 -16.11 20.88
C ILE A 411 -18.60 -17.59 20.66
N GLY A 412 -18.19 -18.14 19.52
CA GLY A 412 -18.39 -19.55 19.15
C GLY A 412 -19.74 -19.90 18.54
N GLN A 413 -20.66 -18.93 18.40
CA GLN A 413 -21.99 -19.16 17.84
C GLN A 413 -22.45 -18.01 16.94
N GLY A 414 -23.28 -18.35 15.95
CA GLY A 414 -23.92 -17.41 15.03
C GLY A 414 -25.23 -17.96 14.49
N SER A 415 -26.15 -17.06 14.13
CA SER A 415 -27.47 -17.44 13.62
C SER A 415 -27.37 -18.17 12.28
N GLY A 416 -27.94 -19.37 12.19
CA GLY A 416 -27.92 -20.17 10.97
C GLY A 416 -26.58 -20.86 10.67
N LEU A 417 -25.60 -20.78 11.58
CA LEU A 417 -24.28 -21.39 11.46
C LEU A 417 -24.09 -22.51 12.49
N SER A 418 -23.16 -23.42 12.23
CA SER A 418 -22.75 -24.40 13.24
C SER A 418 -21.96 -23.70 14.35
N ALA A 419 -22.02 -24.24 15.58
CA ALA A 419 -21.15 -23.77 16.65
C ALA A 419 -19.68 -24.08 16.32
N TRP A 420 -18.79 -23.19 16.78
CA TRP A 420 -17.35 -23.36 16.62
C TRP A 420 -16.87 -24.63 17.29
N GLN A 421 -16.02 -25.37 16.58
CA GLN A 421 -15.30 -26.51 17.12
C GLN A 421 -13.79 -26.27 16.99
N GLY A 422 -13.12 -26.14 18.14
CA GLY A 422 -11.71 -25.80 18.24
C GLY A 422 -11.46 -24.70 19.26
N ASP A 423 -10.27 -24.11 19.18
CA ASP A 423 -9.79 -23.16 20.19
C ASP A 423 -10.01 -21.70 19.76
N ILE A 424 -10.33 -20.83 20.71
CA ILE A 424 -10.46 -19.37 20.53
C ILE A 424 -9.72 -18.66 21.68
N GLY A 425 -8.91 -17.67 21.34
CA GLY A 425 -8.17 -16.81 22.26
C GLY A 425 -8.24 -15.34 21.90
N ASP A 426 -8.02 -14.47 22.89
CA ASP A 426 -7.90 -13.00 22.73
C ASP A 426 -8.97 -12.36 21.83
N VAL A 427 -10.23 -12.55 22.18
CA VAL A 427 -11.34 -11.92 21.47
C VAL A 427 -11.37 -10.44 21.82
N ARG A 428 -11.29 -9.57 20.81
CA ARG A 428 -11.32 -8.11 20.96
C ARG A 428 -12.43 -7.49 20.14
N ALA A 429 -13.04 -6.45 20.68
CA ALA A 429 -14.03 -5.63 20.01
C ALA A 429 -13.65 -4.15 20.14
N TYR A 430 -13.67 -3.43 19.02
CA TYR A 430 -13.31 -2.02 18.88
C TYR A 430 -14.49 -1.24 18.31
N ASP A 431 -14.61 0.03 18.71
CA ASP A 431 -15.56 1.03 18.22
C ASP A 431 -14.88 2.08 17.31
N ARG A 432 -13.77 1.67 16.69
CA ARG A 432 -12.96 2.49 15.79
C ARG A 432 -12.32 1.63 14.71
N VAL A 433 -11.72 2.28 13.71
CA VAL A 433 -10.90 1.57 12.73
C VAL A 433 -9.68 0.99 13.43
N VAL A 434 -9.47 -0.32 13.29
CA VAL A 434 -8.16 -0.92 13.54
C VAL A 434 -7.32 -0.68 12.29
N VAL A 435 -6.31 0.19 12.41
CA VAL A 435 -5.50 0.61 11.26
C VAL A 435 -4.58 -0.52 10.80
N PRO A 436 -4.10 -0.53 9.55
CA PRO A 436 -3.32 -1.65 9.01
C PRO A 436 -2.12 -2.06 9.87
N ALA A 437 -1.34 -1.10 10.37
CA ALA A 437 -0.19 -1.39 11.24
C ALA A 437 -0.61 -2.07 12.55
N GLU A 438 -1.76 -1.70 13.12
CA GLU A 438 -2.29 -2.37 14.31
C GLU A 438 -2.82 -3.77 13.98
N ALA A 439 -3.48 -3.95 12.82
CA ALA A 439 -3.92 -5.28 12.37
C ALA A 439 -2.71 -6.23 12.20
N THR A 440 -1.61 -5.75 11.62
CA THR A 440 -0.34 -6.49 11.51
C THR A 440 0.21 -6.87 12.88
N GLU A 441 0.26 -5.94 13.84
CA GLU A 441 0.75 -6.23 15.20
C GLU A 441 -0.17 -7.20 15.97
N LEU A 442 -1.49 -7.19 15.73
CA LEU A 442 -2.41 -8.15 16.33
C LEU A 442 -2.21 -9.59 15.82
N GLY A 443 -1.88 -9.73 14.53
CA GLY A 443 -1.58 -11.02 13.91
C GLY A 443 -0.13 -11.48 14.06
N TYR A 444 0.76 -10.64 14.60
CA TYR A 444 2.17 -10.94 14.68
C TYR A 444 2.48 -12.03 15.72
N ARG A 445 3.19 -13.07 15.27
CA ARG A 445 3.77 -14.12 16.11
C ARG A 445 5.28 -13.91 16.16
N LYS A 446 5.82 -13.59 17.33
CA LYS A 446 7.25 -13.36 17.53
C LYS A 446 8.03 -14.63 17.16
N PRO A 447 8.97 -14.56 16.18
CA PRO A 447 9.77 -15.72 15.82
C PRO A 447 10.66 -16.20 16.96
N LYS A 448 10.89 -17.51 17.00
CA LYS A 448 11.68 -18.21 18.02
C LYS A 448 12.98 -18.73 17.40
N SER A 449 14.13 -18.35 17.99
CA SER A 449 15.43 -18.86 17.57
C SER A 449 15.49 -20.39 17.72
N LEU A 450 15.84 -21.05 16.61
CA LEU A 450 16.05 -22.49 16.47
C LEU A 450 17.53 -22.85 16.53
N GLY A 451 18.41 -21.95 16.08
CA GLY A 451 19.85 -22.11 16.19
C GLY A 451 20.63 -20.93 15.63
N HIS A 452 21.80 -20.66 16.22
CA HIS A 452 22.80 -19.71 15.70
C HIS A 452 24.19 -20.36 15.75
N TRP A 453 24.79 -20.54 14.58
CA TRP A 453 26.15 -21.04 14.41
C TRP A 453 27.03 -19.96 13.80
N SER A 454 27.89 -19.35 14.61
CA SER A 454 28.87 -18.35 14.15
C SER A 454 30.11 -18.93 13.50
N LEU A 455 30.25 -20.26 13.44
CA LEU A 455 31.32 -20.92 12.69
C LEU A 455 32.77 -20.43 13.03
N GLU A 456 32.95 -19.88 14.24
CA GLU A 456 34.20 -19.30 14.74
C GLU A 456 35.23 -20.34 15.20
N THR A 457 34.71 -21.51 15.60
CA THR A 457 35.49 -22.59 16.17
C THR A 457 34.93 -23.93 15.75
N ALA A 458 35.79 -24.93 15.67
CA ALA A 458 35.37 -26.32 15.56
C ALA A 458 36.20 -27.19 16.52
N SER A 459 35.52 -28.09 17.22
CA SER A 459 36.14 -29.12 18.05
C SER A 459 35.57 -30.48 17.67
N ASP A 460 36.44 -31.49 17.59
CA ASP A 460 36.07 -32.86 17.22
C ASP A 460 35.22 -32.97 15.93
N GLY A 461 35.51 -32.10 14.95
CA GLY A 461 34.81 -32.07 13.65
C GLY A 461 33.41 -31.44 13.69
N ALA A 462 33.09 -30.63 14.72
CA ALA A 462 31.81 -29.94 14.82
C ALA A 462 31.99 -28.48 15.29
N SER A 463 31.20 -27.57 14.71
CA SER A 463 31.06 -26.19 15.19
C SER A 463 29.87 -26.09 16.16
N PRO A 464 30.05 -25.50 17.36
CA PRO A 464 28.98 -25.39 18.33
C PRO A 464 27.88 -24.42 17.90
N GLU A 465 26.66 -24.63 18.42
CA GLU A 465 25.58 -23.65 18.40
C GLU A 465 25.68 -22.76 19.65
N GLN A 466 25.41 -21.46 19.51
CA GLN A 466 25.68 -20.45 20.55
C GLN A 466 24.91 -20.66 21.87
N SER A 467 23.71 -21.24 21.83
CA SER A 467 22.85 -21.49 22.99
C SER A 467 22.95 -22.93 23.53
N GLY A 468 23.91 -23.72 23.03
CA GLY A 468 24.12 -25.12 23.46
C GLY A 468 23.15 -26.13 22.83
N ARG A 469 22.52 -25.79 21.69
CA ARG A 469 21.73 -26.74 20.88
C ARG A 469 22.65 -27.61 19.99
N ALA A 470 22.05 -28.34 19.05
CA ALA A 470 22.77 -29.27 18.18
C ALA A 470 23.87 -28.54 17.36
N PRO A 471 25.11 -29.05 17.33
CA PRO A 471 26.19 -28.44 16.57
C PRO A 471 26.04 -28.73 15.06
N LEU A 472 26.76 -27.96 14.24
CA LEU A 472 26.97 -28.28 12.83
C LEU A 472 28.19 -29.19 12.69
N LYS A 473 27.99 -30.41 12.21
CA LYS A 473 29.08 -31.37 11.94
C LYS A 473 29.72 -31.07 10.60
N LEU A 474 31.04 -30.95 10.58
CA LEU A 474 31.81 -30.72 9.36
C LEU A 474 32.03 -32.05 8.63
N GLY A 475 31.71 -32.04 7.33
CA GLY A 475 32.02 -33.10 6.40
C GLY A 475 33.48 -33.07 5.93
N ALA A 476 33.85 -34.03 5.09
CA ALA A 476 35.12 -33.96 4.36
C ALA A 476 35.12 -32.70 3.47
N GLY A 477 36.27 -32.03 3.34
CA GLY A 477 36.39 -30.80 2.54
C GLY A 477 35.90 -29.52 3.23
N ALA A 478 35.50 -29.60 4.51
CA ALA A 478 35.07 -28.47 5.31
C ALA A 478 36.02 -28.22 6.49
N THR A 479 36.41 -26.97 6.69
CA THR A 479 37.27 -26.54 7.81
C THR A 479 36.83 -25.20 8.36
N VAL A 480 36.96 -24.97 9.67
CA VAL A 480 36.82 -23.62 10.23
C VAL A 480 38.15 -22.89 10.14
N TYR A 481 38.19 -21.80 9.37
CA TYR A 481 39.29 -20.83 9.42
C TYR A 481 39.11 -19.95 10.65
N ARG A 482 40.23 -19.60 11.29
CA ARG A 482 40.27 -18.66 12.42
C ARG A 482 41.44 -17.72 12.26
N VAL A 483 41.20 -16.43 12.48
CA VAL A 483 42.27 -15.43 12.50
C VAL A 483 43.24 -15.79 13.63
N PRO A 484 44.56 -15.83 13.37
CA PRO A 484 45.54 -16.09 14.41
C PRO A 484 45.45 -15.03 15.53
N ASP A 485 45.44 -15.47 16.80
CA ASP A 485 45.44 -14.58 17.98
C ASP A 485 46.65 -13.62 18.03
N SER A 486 47.70 -13.90 17.25
CA SER A 486 48.92 -13.07 17.10
C SER A 486 48.87 -12.08 15.94
N SER A 487 47.69 -11.80 15.38
CA SER A 487 47.54 -10.86 14.27
C SER A 487 47.88 -9.43 14.71
N CYS A 488 48.67 -8.74 13.90
CA CYS A 488 49.05 -7.32 14.03
C CYS A 488 48.29 -6.50 12.98
N LEU A 489 48.26 -5.17 13.11
CA LEU A 489 47.67 -4.28 12.10
C LEU A 489 48.73 -3.95 11.03
N PRO A 490 48.58 -4.39 9.76
CA PRO A 490 49.58 -4.12 8.71
C PRO A 490 49.81 -2.62 8.45
N GLU A 491 48.83 -1.78 8.80
CA GLU A 491 48.93 -0.31 8.73
C GLU A 491 49.90 0.28 9.78
N LEU A 492 50.17 -0.45 10.86
CA LEU A 492 51.02 -0.01 11.97
C LEU A 492 52.33 -0.81 12.08
N ASP A 493 52.36 -2.03 11.54
CA ASP A 493 53.53 -2.90 11.46
C ASP A 493 53.70 -3.45 10.03
N PRO A 494 54.65 -2.93 9.24
CA PRO A 494 54.87 -3.35 7.85
C PRO A 494 55.44 -4.77 7.71
N ASP A 495 55.93 -5.38 8.78
CA ASP A 495 56.36 -6.79 8.80
C ASP A 495 55.18 -7.75 9.08
N CYS A 496 53.97 -7.19 9.30
CA CYS A 496 52.79 -7.98 9.60
C CYS A 496 52.32 -8.78 8.37
N PRO A 497 52.14 -10.12 8.50
CA PRO A 497 51.56 -10.90 7.42
C PRO A 497 50.10 -10.49 7.21
N VAL A 498 49.73 -10.21 5.96
CA VAL A 498 48.33 -10.01 5.58
C VAL A 498 47.60 -11.34 5.72
N VAL A 499 46.63 -11.39 6.63
CA VAL A 499 45.76 -12.55 6.85
C VAL A 499 44.40 -12.30 6.20
N PRO A 500 43.75 -13.32 5.61
CA PRO A 500 42.37 -13.20 5.14
C PRO A 500 41.45 -12.75 6.28
N LEU A 501 40.60 -11.77 6.00
CA LEU A 501 39.59 -11.32 6.94
C LEU A 501 38.45 -12.34 7.01
N PRO A 502 37.96 -12.64 8.22
CA PRO A 502 36.76 -13.45 8.39
C PRO A 502 35.53 -12.70 7.88
N LEU A 503 34.44 -13.42 7.63
CA LEU A 503 33.18 -12.82 7.18
C LEU A 503 32.58 -11.97 8.31
N VAL A 504 32.46 -12.56 9.49
CA VAL A 504 32.06 -11.93 10.74
C VAL A 504 32.96 -12.47 11.86
N GLY A 505 33.12 -11.72 12.95
CA GLY A 505 33.85 -12.20 14.12
C GLY A 505 35.32 -12.55 13.87
N ASP A 506 35.74 -13.74 14.32
CA ASP A 506 37.14 -14.20 14.39
C ASP A 506 37.44 -15.37 13.43
N GLY A 507 36.46 -15.87 12.68
CA GLY A 507 36.54 -17.10 11.89
C GLY A 507 35.40 -17.27 10.89
N HIS A 508 35.38 -18.39 10.17
CA HIS A 508 34.27 -18.80 9.29
C HIS A 508 34.46 -20.26 8.85
N LEU A 509 33.41 -20.87 8.32
CA LEU A 509 33.48 -22.16 7.63
C LEU A 509 34.02 -21.96 6.21
N GLN A 510 35.10 -22.64 5.86
CA GLN A 510 35.67 -22.69 4.53
C GLN A 510 35.36 -24.04 3.87
N LEU A 511 34.89 -24.01 2.62
CA LEU A 511 34.46 -25.17 1.84
C LEU A 511 35.22 -25.25 0.50
N ASP A 512 35.60 -26.46 0.11
CA ASP A 512 36.52 -26.73 -1.01
C ASP A 512 35.88 -26.77 -2.41
N GLY A 513 34.55 -26.73 -2.52
CA GLY A 513 33.84 -26.85 -3.80
C GLY A 513 33.72 -28.27 -4.38
N GLU A 514 34.29 -29.27 -3.73
CA GLU A 514 34.32 -30.66 -4.23
C GLU A 514 33.52 -31.62 -3.33
N THR A 515 33.77 -31.54 -2.03
CA THR A 515 33.15 -32.44 -1.04
C THR A 515 32.69 -31.72 0.22
N GLY A 516 33.13 -30.48 0.44
CA GLY A 516 32.87 -29.67 1.62
C GLY A 516 31.41 -29.47 1.95
N TYR A 517 31.02 -29.76 3.18
CA TYR A 517 29.73 -29.36 3.75
C TYR A 517 29.79 -29.31 5.28
N ALA A 518 28.81 -28.66 5.90
CA ALA A 518 28.46 -28.88 7.29
C ALA A 518 26.97 -29.22 7.42
N ALA A 519 26.58 -29.98 8.44
CA ALA A 519 25.20 -30.42 8.59
C ALA A 519 24.77 -30.61 10.05
N THR A 520 23.50 -30.37 10.33
CA THR A 520 22.86 -30.85 11.56
C THR A 520 22.54 -32.35 11.44
N GLU A 521 22.17 -32.99 12.55
CA GLU A 521 21.70 -34.39 12.51
C GLU A 521 20.21 -34.52 12.17
N GLN A 522 19.44 -33.47 12.42
CA GLN A 522 17.97 -33.41 12.35
C GLN A 522 17.54 -32.12 11.66
N PRO A 523 16.30 -32.04 11.13
CA PRO A 523 15.75 -30.80 10.61
C PRO A 523 15.81 -29.71 11.69
N VAL A 524 16.05 -28.48 11.25
CA VAL A 524 16.11 -27.32 12.14
C VAL A 524 14.78 -26.59 12.11
N ALA A 525 14.31 -26.22 10.93
CA ALA A 525 13.04 -25.52 10.73
C ALA A 525 11.91 -26.51 10.40
N ASP A 526 10.70 -26.21 10.87
CA ASP A 526 9.49 -26.86 10.36
C ASP A 526 9.07 -26.16 9.06
N THR A 527 9.28 -26.82 7.91
CA THR A 527 9.07 -26.22 6.60
C THR A 527 7.61 -26.25 6.13
N SER A 528 6.70 -26.83 6.91
CA SER A 528 5.25 -26.69 6.70
C SER A 528 4.65 -25.48 7.43
N GLY A 529 5.42 -24.75 8.24
CA GLY A 529 4.97 -23.50 8.86
C GLY A 529 5.94 -22.35 8.56
N SER A 530 5.62 -21.13 8.99
CA SER A 530 6.50 -19.97 8.75
C SER A 530 7.90 -20.22 9.33
N PHE A 531 8.95 -19.92 8.57
CA PHE A 531 10.35 -20.00 9.02
C PHE A 531 11.21 -18.91 8.42
N THR A 532 12.32 -18.62 9.10
CA THR A 532 13.38 -17.77 8.56
C THR A 532 14.73 -18.45 8.74
N ILE A 533 15.55 -18.46 7.70
CA ILE A 533 16.93 -18.92 7.79
C ILE A 533 17.86 -17.98 7.04
N GLY A 534 19.02 -17.66 7.61
CA GLY A 534 20.01 -16.82 6.96
C GLY A 534 21.44 -17.29 7.19
N ALA A 535 22.34 -16.81 6.35
CA ALA A 535 23.78 -17.01 6.44
C ALA A 535 24.51 -15.85 5.77
N VAL A 536 25.77 -15.63 6.16
CA VAL A 536 26.73 -14.79 5.45
C VAL A 536 27.56 -15.70 4.55
N VAL A 537 27.76 -15.32 3.29
CA VAL A 537 28.49 -16.14 2.32
C VAL A 537 29.42 -15.31 1.45
N ARG A 538 30.55 -15.88 1.08
CA ARG A 538 31.50 -15.31 0.12
C ARG A 538 31.95 -16.39 -0.86
N LEU A 539 31.75 -16.19 -2.16
CA LEU A 539 32.14 -17.15 -3.19
C LEU A 539 33.62 -17.02 -3.51
N ALA A 540 34.40 -18.09 -3.41
CA ALA A 540 35.84 -18.02 -3.71
C ALA A 540 36.13 -17.74 -5.21
N ASP A 541 35.22 -18.16 -6.09
CA ASP A 541 35.38 -18.04 -7.54
C ASP A 541 34.70 -16.79 -8.09
N ALA A 542 35.45 -15.96 -8.84
CA ALA A 542 34.88 -14.80 -9.55
C ALA A 542 33.99 -15.21 -10.75
N GLU A 543 34.21 -16.41 -11.29
CA GLU A 543 33.42 -17.00 -12.37
C GLU A 543 33.13 -18.48 -12.03
N PRO A 544 32.18 -18.77 -11.12
CA PRO A 544 31.89 -20.15 -10.73
C PRO A 544 31.43 -20.98 -11.93
N ALA A 545 31.98 -22.19 -12.10
CA ALA A 545 31.74 -23.02 -13.27
C ALA A 545 30.40 -23.80 -13.25
N HIS A 546 29.77 -23.90 -12.07
CA HIS A 546 28.53 -24.64 -11.85
C HIS A 546 27.72 -24.01 -10.70
N PRO A 547 26.44 -24.36 -10.54
CA PRO A 547 25.66 -23.92 -9.39
C PRO A 547 26.27 -24.37 -8.06
N MET A 548 26.16 -23.52 -7.04
CA MET A 548 26.72 -23.75 -5.70
C MET A 548 25.67 -23.44 -4.64
N THR A 549 25.30 -24.43 -3.82
CA THR A 549 24.30 -24.30 -2.77
C THR A 549 24.96 -23.90 -1.45
N VAL A 550 24.48 -22.82 -0.82
CA VAL A 550 24.94 -22.36 0.49
C VAL A 550 24.13 -22.96 1.63
N LEU A 551 22.80 -23.03 1.50
CA LEU A 551 21.90 -23.56 2.53
C LEU A 551 20.88 -24.48 1.87
N SER A 552 20.60 -25.64 2.47
CA SER A 552 19.42 -26.44 2.12
C SER A 552 18.87 -27.18 3.33
N GLN A 553 17.59 -27.50 3.36
CA GLN A 553 17.05 -28.48 4.31
C GLN A 553 16.49 -29.67 3.56
N ALA A 554 17.02 -30.85 3.86
CA ALA A 554 16.81 -32.05 3.08
C ALA A 554 15.44 -32.70 3.35
N GLY A 555 14.77 -33.16 2.29
CA GLY A 555 13.74 -34.20 2.36
C GLY A 555 14.32 -35.58 2.02
N GLU A 556 13.43 -36.52 1.73
CA GLU A 556 13.79 -37.89 1.31
C GLU A 556 14.22 -37.94 -0.17
N HIS A 557 13.67 -37.07 -1.02
CA HIS A 557 13.91 -37.09 -2.47
C HIS A 557 14.44 -35.77 -3.03
N THR A 558 14.16 -34.65 -2.38
CA THR A 558 14.64 -33.31 -2.74
C THR A 558 14.81 -32.44 -1.49
N ASP A 559 15.45 -31.28 -1.58
CA ASP A 559 15.42 -30.29 -0.51
C ASP A 559 14.05 -29.61 -0.42
N ALA A 560 13.58 -29.29 0.79
CA ALA A 560 12.40 -28.43 0.99
C ALA A 560 12.66 -26.98 0.60
N PHE A 561 13.88 -26.51 0.84
CA PHE A 561 14.40 -25.30 0.24
C PHE A 561 15.90 -25.48 -0.06
N LYS A 562 16.40 -24.80 -1.08
CA LYS A 562 17.83 -24.59 -1.29
C LYS A 562 18.11 -23.17 -1.76
N VAL A 563 19.12 -22.55 -1.16
CA VAL A 563 19.66 -21.26 -1.58
C VAL A 563 20.96 -21.52 -2.32
N ARG A 564 21.04 -21.11 -3.59
CA ARG A 564 22.20 -21.37 -4.44
C ARG A 564 22.60 -20.17 -5.27
N TYR A 565 23.87 -20.11 -5.66
CA TYR A 565 24.32 -19.22 -6.72
C TYR A 565 24.13 -19.89 -8.08
N GLN A 566 23.52 -19.18 -9.03
CA GLN A 566 23.32 -19.63 -10.42
C GLN A 566 24.23 -18.81 -11.36
N PRO A 567 25.38 -19.36 -11.80
CA PRO A 567 26.37 -18.58 -12.54
C PRO A 567 25.88 -18.06 -13.89
N SER A 568 25.02 -18.81 -14.59
CA SER A 568 24.49 -18.39 -15.90
C SER A 568 23.56 -17.17 -15.84
N GLU A 569 23.04 -16.85 -14.65
CA GLU A 569 22.13 -15.73 -14.43
C GLU A 569 22.76 -14.60 -13.61
N HIS A 570 23.98 -14.82 -13.09
CA HIS A 570 24.61 -13.93 -12.10
C HIS A 570 23.64 -13.61 -10.96
N ALA A 571 23.10 -14.65 -10.32
CA ALA A 571 22.05 -14.48 -9.35
C ALA A 571 22.12 -15.49 -8.21
N TRP A 572 21.78 -15.03 -7.00
CA TRP A 572 21.35 -15.90 -5.91
C TRP A 572 19.90 -16.32 -6.15
N GLN A 573 19.63 -17.61 -6.03
CA GLN A 573 18.32 -18.22 -6.20
C GLN A 573 17.91 -18.93 -4.91
N LEU A 574 16.63 -18.81 -4.58
CA LEU A 574 15.95 -19.69 -3.66
C LEU A 574 15.04 -20.59 -4.47
N VAL A 575 15.20 -21.90 -4.28
CA VAL A 575 14.44 -22.94 -4.97
C VAL A 575 13.65 -23.72 -3.93
N MET A 576 12.33 -23.78 -4.09
CA MET A 576 11.41 -24.51 -3.23
C MET A 576 10.54 -25.46 -4.05
N PRO A 577 10.80 -26.77 -4.01
CA PRO A 577 9.93 -27.78 -4.61
C PRO A 577 8.58 -27.83 -3.89
N VAL A 578 7.48 -27.94 -4.65
CA VAL A 578 6.12 -27.97 -4.09
C VAL A 578 5.78 -29.27 -3.34
N LYS A 579 6.64 -30.29 -3.41
CA LYS A 579 6.50 -31.57 -2.70
C LYS A 579 7.81 -32.36 -2.71
N ASP A 580 7.94 -33.29 -1.77
CA ASP A 580 9.08 -34.21 -1.68
C ASP A 580 9.02 -35.35 -2.71
N GLU A 581 9.19 -35.00 -3.99
CA GLU A 581 9.25 -35.96 -5.09
C GLU A 581 10.36 -35.57 -6.06
N ARG A 582 11.03 -36.57 -6.65
CA ARG A 582 12.05 -36.33 -7.66
C ARG A 582 11.43 -35.62 -8.87
N GLY A 583 11.93 -34.43 -9.20
CA GLY A 583 11.44 -33.63 -10.33
C GLY A 583 10.09 -32.97 -10.08
N ALA A 584 9.70 -32.78 -8.82
CA ALA A 584 8.58 -31.93 -8.46
C ALA A 584 8.73 -30.52 -9.08
N ALA A 585 7.60 -29.85 -9.33
CA ALA A 585 7.64 -28.46 -9.75
C ALA A 585 8.32 -27.61 -8.68
N GLU A 586 9.14 -26.65 -9.10
CA GLU A 586 9.89 -25.77 -8.21
C GLU A 586 9.39 -24.33 -8.36
N THR A 587 9.17 -23.67 -7.24
CA THR A 587 9.09 -22.20 -7.17
C THR A 587 10.51 -21.68 -7.04
N VAL A 588 10.92 -20.80 -7.96
CA VAL A 588 12.26 -20.19 -7.96
C VAL A 588 12.13 -18.68 -7.91
N VAL A 589 12.79 -18.07 -6.94
CA VAL A 589 12.93 -16.61 -6.82
C VAL A 589 14.41 -16.23 -6.85
N SER A 590 14.74 -15.04 -7.35
CA SER A 590 16.12 -14.66 -7.64
C SER A 590 16.47 -13.21 -7.31
N GLN A 591 17.72 -13.02 -6.89
CA GLN A 591 18.40 -11.73 -6.68
C GLN A 591 19.64 -11.67 -7.56
N ILE A 592 19.68 -10.72 -8.51
CA ILE A 592 20.83 -10.56 -9.41
C ILE A 592 21.98 -9.92 -8.65
N GLU A 593 23.10 -10.64 -8.57
CA GLU A 593 24.35 -10.18 -7.97
C GLU A 593 25.54 -10.98 -8.54
N SER A 594 26.65 -10.31 -8.80
CA SER A 594 27.84 -10.99 -9.34
C SER A 594 28.58 -11.75 -8.25
N ALA A 595 29.30 -12.81 -8.61
CA ALA A 595 30.13 -13.51 -7.64
C ALA A 595 31.25 -12.59 -7.14
N ASP A 596 31.46 -12.58 -5.82
CA ASP A 596 32.42 -11.70 -5.15
C ASP A 596 33.89 -12.14 -5.33
N GLY A 597 34.14 -13.40 -5.71
CA GLY A 597 35.48 -13.90 -6.05
C GLY A 597 36.48 -13.90 -4.90
N GLY A 598 36.00 -14.07 -3.67
CA GLY A 598 36.81 -14.11 -2.45
C GLY A 598 37.13 -12.72 -1.89
N GLU A 599 36.54 -11.67 -2.47
CA GLU A 599 36.79 -10.28 -2.08
C GLU A 599 35.67 -9.72 -1.18
N GLY A 600 36.01 -8.70 -0.38
CA GLY A 600 35.02 -8.00 0.45
C GLY A 600 34.49 -8.81 1.64
N GLN A 601 33.35 -8.37 2.17
CA GLN A 601 32.71 -8.91 3.39
C GLN A 601 31.64 -9.97 3.11
N GLY A 602 31.56 -10.47 1.87
CA GLY A 602 30.49 -11.37 1.43
C GLY A 602 29.10 -10.73 1.45
N HIS A 603 28.10 -11.58 1.25
CA HIS A 603 26.69 -11.23 1.18
C HIS A 603 25.89 -11.88 2.31
N ARG A 604 24.90 -11.15 2.83
CA ARG A 604 23.91 -11.67 3.79
C ARG A 604 22.70 -12.19 3.03
N LEU A 605 22.48 -13.49 3.09
CA LEU A 605 21.30 -14.12 2.51
C LEU A 605 20.32 -14.46 3.63
N ALA A 606 19.04 -14.21 3.38
CA ALA A 606 17.97 -14.71 4.24
C ALA A 606 16.78 -15.19 3.42
N VAL A 607 16.21 -16.31 3.82
CA VAL A 607 14.98 -16.86 3.30
C VAL A 607 13.90 -16.66 4.35
N VAL A 608 12.77 -16.08 3.95
CA VAL A 608 11.58 -16.01 4.78
C VAL A 608 10.47 -16.74 4.05
N TYR A 609 9.94 -17.81 4.65
CA TYR A 609 8.65 -18.37 4.28
C TYR A 609 7.63 -17.92 5.32
N ASP A 610 6.55 -17.30 4.86
CA ASP A 610 5.43 -16.90 5.68
C ASP A 610 4.16 -17.63 5.27
N ASP A 611 3.88 -18.71 5.99
CA ASP A 611 2.70 -19.54 5.88
C ASP A 611 1.39 -18.75 6.06
N ALA A 612 1.43 -17.66 6.83
CA ALA A 612 0.26 -16.81 7.00
C ALA A 612 -0.22 -16.13 5.71
N THR A 613 0.67 -15.97 4.73
CA THR A 613 0.40 -15.31 3.45
C THR A 613 0.71 -16.21 2.25
N ASP A 614 1.12 -17.46 2.48
CA ASP A 614 1.65 -18.36 1.46
C ASP A 614 2.77 -17.70 0.63
N GLN A 615 3.66 -16.92 1.24
CA GLN A 615 4.71 -16.20 0.51
C GLN A 615 6.11 -16.61 0.92
N VAL A 616 6.98 -16.69 -0.08
CA VAL A 616 8.42 -16.85 0.11
C VAL A 616 9.17 -15.62 -0.37
N LYS A 617 10.21 -15.22 0.36
CA LYS A 617 11.13 -14.12 0.02
C LYS A 617 12.59 -14.52 0.17
N LEU A 618 13.41 -14.13 -0.81
CA LEU A 618 14.88 -14.16 -0.74
C LEU A 618 15.43 -12.74 -0.56
N TYR A 619 16.04 -12.50 0.59
CA TYR A 619 16.77 -11.28 0.89
C TYR A 619 18.24 -11.43 0.54
N LEU A 620 18.77 -10.40 -0.09
CA LEU A 620 20.20 -10.18 -0.30
C LEU A 620 20.56 -8.86 0.38
N ASP A 621 21.49 -8.89 1.33
CA ASP A 621 21.95 -7.71 2.07
C ASP A 621 20.82 -6.88 2.69
N GLY A 622 19.79 -7.59 3.19
CA GLY A 622 18.63 -7.00 3.87
C GLY A 622 17.53 -6.51 2.93
N VAL A 623 17.66 -6.67 1.61
CA VAL A 623 16.66 -6.23 0.64
C VAL A 623 16.07 -7.38 -0.18
N ALA A 624 14.75 -7.36 -0.39
CA ALA A 624 14.03 -8.28 -1.26
C ALA A 624 13.39 -7.51 -2.42
N GLY A 625 13.78 -7.84 -3.66
CA GLY A 625 13.15 -7.31 -4.87
C GLY A 625 11.87 -8.06 -5.24
N THR A 626 11.15 -7.60 -6.26
CA THR A 626 9.94 -8.27 -6.75
C THR A 626 10.22 -9.66 -7.33
N SER A 627 11.34 -9.85 -8.04
CA SER A 627 11.78 -11.17 -8.54
C SER A 627 12.23 -12.12 -7.44
N ALA A 628 12.39 -11.62 -6.22
CA ALA A 628 12.82 -12.37 -5.05
C ALA A 628 11.65 -12.77 -4.15
N THR A 629 10.40 -12.57 -4.59
CA THR A 629 9.17 -12.91 -3.88
C THR A 629 8.26 -13.76 -4.76
N ALA A 630 7.64 -14.79 -4.21
CA ALA A 630 6.64 -15.59 -4.91
C ALA A 630 5.60 -16.17 -3.94
N ASP A 631 4.43 -16.52 -4.48
CA ASP A 631 3.46 -17.33 -3.75
C ASP A 631 3.93 -18.79 -3.73
N PHE A 632 3.82 -19.42 -2.58
CA PHE A 632 4.20 -20.80 -2.29
C PHE A 632 3.21 -21.41 -1.30
N PRO A 633 2.02 -21.81 -1.75
CA PRO A 633 1.03 -22.47 -0.90
C PRO A 633 1.43 -23.91 -0.58
N ASP A 634 0.90 -24.43 0.53
CA ASP A 634 1.01 -25.83 0.93
C ASP A 634 2.47 -26.31 1.12
N GLY A 635 3.27 -25.55 1.89
CA GLY A 635 4.62 -25.99 2.28
C GLY A 635 4.61 -27.38 2.93
N TRP A 636 5.56 -28.23 2.55
CA TRP A 636 5.63 -29.60 3.07
C TRP A 636 6.68 -29.75 4.17
N HIS A 637 6.42 -30.67 5.10
CA HIS A 637 7.29 -30.94 6.23
C HIS A 637 8.55 -31.73 5.84
N SER A 638 9.70 -31.10 6.00
CA SER A 638 11.03 -31.69 5.77
C SER A 638 11.49 -32.50 6.98
N SER A 639 11.86 -33.75 6.76
CA SER A 639 12.34 -34.65 7.83
C SER A 639 13.86 -34.77 7.93
N GLY A 640 14.60 -34.22 6.96
CA GLY A 640 16.04 -34.33 6.87
C GLY A 640 16.80 -33.09 7.38
N PRO A 641 18.12 -33.23 7.54
CA PRO A 641 18.97 -32.23 8.20
C PRO A 641 19.14 -30.93 7.41
N LEU A 642 19.43 -29.85 8.15
CA LEU A 642 19.95 -28.62 7.58
C LEU A 642 21.38 -28.87 7.06
N GLN A 643 21.63 -28.47 5.82
CA GLN A 643 22.92 -28.52 5.14
C GLN A 643 23.45 -27.11 4.92
N VAL A 644 24.76 -26.98 5.06
CA VAL A 644 25.55 -25.81 4.69
C VAL A 644 26.56 -26.25 3.64
N GLY A 645 26.51 -25.67 2.44
CA GLY A 645 27.50 -25.89 1.38
C GLY A 645 27.19 -26.97 0.35
N ARG A 646 26.00 -27.58 0.36
CA ARG A 646 25.55 -28.54 -0.66
C ARG A 646 24.02 -28.66 -0.69
N GLY A 647 23.48 -29.21 -1.77
CA GLY A 647 22.06 -29.52 -1.92
C GLY A 647 21.81 -30.82 -2.69
N HIS A 648 20.55 -31.24 -2.76
CA HIS A 648 20.12 -32.36 -3.60
C HIS A 648 20.07 -31.96 -5.09
N THR A 649 20.69 -32.82 -5.89
CA THR A 649 20.65 -32.83 -7.36
C THR A 649 19.99 -34.12 -7.85
N ALA A 650 19.79 -34.24 -9.16
CA ALA A 650 19.28 -35.46 -9.77
C ALA A 650 20.14 -36.71 -9.46
N ASP A 651 21.45 -36.52 -9.24
CA ASP A 651 22.43 -37.59 -9.03
C ASP A 651 22.79 -37.80 -7.53
N GLY A 652 22.10 -37.11 -6.61
CA GLY A 652 22.36 -37.14 -5.17
C GLY A 652 22.91 -35.82 -4.66
N TRP A 653 23.71 -35.85 -3.59
CA TRP A 653 24.36 -34.65 -3.06
C TRP A 653 25.30 -34.02 -4.08
N GLY A 654 25.17 -32.72 -4.30
CA GLY A 654 25.96 -31.96 -5.26
C GLY A 654 25.85 -30.45 -5.03
N GLU A 655 26.15 -29.67 -6.06
CA GLU A 655 26.24 -28.20 -5.98
C GLU A 655 27.11 -27.72 -4.81
N TYR A 656 28.26 -28.39 -4.62
CA TYR A 656 29.17 -28.09 -3.53
C TYR A 656 29.70 -26.65 -3.62
N LEU A 657 29.60 -25.91 -2.52
CA LEU A 657 30.05 -24.53 -2.44
C LEU A 657 31.58 -24.46 -2.34
N HIS A 658 32.19 -23.66 -3.22
CA HIS A 658 33.58 -23.23 -3.07
C HIS A 658 33.59 -21.81 -2.51
N GLY A 659 33.94 -21.67 -1.24
CA GLY A 659 33.86 -20.38 -0.56
C GLY A 659 33.71 -20.47 0.95
N ASP A 660 33.31 -19.35 1.52
CA ASP A 660 33.25 -19.13 2.96
C ASP A 660 31.79 -18.95 3.38
N VAL A 661 31.40 -19.53 4.52
CA VAL A 661 30.08 -19.37 5.14
C VAL A 661 30.22 -19.03 6.60
N ASP A 662 29.37 -18.14 7.08
CA ASP A 662 29.37 -17.67 8.45
C ASP A 662 27.94 -17.34 8.92
N GLU A 663 27.76 -17.18 10.23
CA GLU A 663 26.54 -16.67 10.86
C GLU A 663 25.24 -17.35 10.37
N VAL A 664 25.22 -18.68 10.42
CA VAL A 664 24.01 -19.44 10.08
C VAL A 664 23.00 -19.26 11.22
N GLN A 665 21.85 -18.66 10.93
CA GLN A 665 20.80 -18.36 11.90
C GLN A 665 19.45 -18.91 11.42
N ALA A 666 18.71 -19.59 12.28
CA ALA A 666 17.41 -20.17 11.95
C ALA A 666 16.35 -19.80 13.00
N TYR A 667 15.12 -19.52 12.55
CA TYR A 667 13.99 -19.14 13.38
C TYR A 667 12.72 -19.87 12.94
N ALA A 668 11.90 -20.30 13.90
CA ALA A 668 10.51 -20.66 13.68
C ALA A 668 9.71 -19.36 13.68
N GLY A 669 9.02 -19.07 12.58
CA GLY A 669 8.33 -17.81 12.31
C GLY A 669 8.99 -16.99 11.19
N ALA A 670 8.17 -16.16 10.54
CA ALA A 670 8.61 -15.20 9.55
C ALA A 670 9.14 -13.94 10.23
N LEU A 671 10.42 -13.61 10.02
CA LEU A 671 10.98 -12.34 10.44
C LEU A 671 10.44 -11.20 9.57
N ARG A 672 10.16 -10.05 10.19
CA ARG A 672 9.73 -8.85 9.48
C ARG A 672 10.91 -8.25 8.72
N ASP A 673 10.65 -7.54 7.63
CA ASP A 673 11.66 -6.87 6.81
C ASP A 673 12.64 -6.02 7.65
N ARG A 674 12.14 -5.33 8.69
CA ARG A 674 12.98 -4.54 9.62
C ARG A 674 13.95 -5.37 10.46
N ASP A 675 13.56 -6.60 10.79
CA ASP A 675 14.34 -7.52 11.63
C ASP A 675 15.40 -8.27 10.81
N ILE A 676 15.19 -8.45 9.49
CA ILE A 676 16.13 -9.13 8.58
C ILE A 676 17.50 -8.44 8.54
N THR A 677 17.54 -7.11 8.58
CA THR A 677 18.80 -6.36 8.58
C THR A 677 19.71 -6.65 9.79
N GLY A 678 19.17 -7.25 10.85
CA GLY A 678 19.91 -7.67 12.03
C GLY A 678 20.53 -9.07 11.94
N LEU A 679 20.28 -9.84 10.87
CA LEU A 679 20.91 -11.15 10.66
C LEU A 679 22.35 -11.01 10.15
N GLY A 680 23.22 -11.96 10.53
CA GLY A 680 24.59 -12.02 9.99
C GLY A 680 25.56 -10.98 10.57
N TRP A 681 25.42 -10.64 11.86
CA TRP A 681 26.25 -9.61 12.53
C TRP A 681 26.90 -10.09 13.84
N GLY A 682 26.93 -11.39 14.12
CA GLY A 682 27.52 -11.96 15.35
C GLY A 682 26.55 -11.99 16.53
N THR A 683 25.35 -11.45 16.38
CA THR A 683 24.30 -11.41 17.40
C THR A 683 22.94 -11.75 16.81
N ASP A 684 22.06 -12.31 17.64
CA ASP A 684 20.65 -12.44 17.28
C ASP A 684 19.98 -11.05 17.15
N PRO A 685 19.07 -10.86 16.17
CA PRO A 685 18.29 -9.64 16.04
C PRO A 685 17.39 -9.44 17.26
N CYS A 686 17.27 -8.20 17.71
CA CYS A 686 16.32 -7.82 18.76
C CYS A 686 14.90 -7.84 18.20
N LEU A 687 14.21 -8.98 18.37
CA LEU A 687 12.81 -9.15 18.00
C LEU A 687 11.90 -8.45 19.03
N CYS A 688 11.77 -7.13 18.90
CA CYS A 688 10.95 -6.27 19.76
C CYS A 688 9.52 -6.07 19.25
#